data_AF-A0A0J8BNH5-F1
#
_entry.id   AF-A0A0J8BNH5-F1
#
_cell.length_a   1.000
_cell.length_b   1.000
_cell.length_c   1.000
_cell.angle_alpha   90.00
_cell.angle_beta   90.00
_cell.angle_gamma   90.00
#
_symmetry.space_group_name_H-M   'P 1'
#
loop_
_entity.id
_entity.type
_entity.pdbx_description
1 polymer ?
#
loop_
_entity_poly.entity_id
_entity_poly.type
_entity_poly.pdbx_seq_one_letter_code
_entity_poly.pdbx_strand_id
1 'polypeptide(L)'
;MPELVLELNGRTWTLDASRSYTLGRDPQGDIVLDDARVSWRHATISWSGRSWVIEDHGSTNGTFAQGQRIHHLEIGPGAAVHLGNATDGPRLNLSGSAGAVASPQAQPQQQPYAAQGANPGWAPQAPAQQAPHQQAQPQQAPQAGWQQPQQAAAHIPQQAGPGGGAGAPPVYGDRSPTTFHQFAVGRVMRIGRALENELVVSDLQVSRHHAEFHSTPDGRMEIRDLGSHNGTYVNGQPIAKGGSQLLGPTDVVGVGHSTFRIVGDRLEEFVDTGEVSFSARHLTVTVDGGKQILKDVSFGVPEKSLIAVIGPSGSGKSTLLKALTGYRPANQGDVLYDNRNLYKQFAELRQRIGLVPQDDILHKELTVKKALKYAAKLRFPADTTGAEREARIDEVLRELKLDIHKEKKVTSLSGGQRKRVSVALELLTKPSLIFLDEPTSGLDPGMDRDVMQLLRGLADDGRTVLVVTHSVAELALCDKLLVMAPGGAVAYFGPPEEALNFFGYDTWADVFSAFENYRDYDWAGRWKGSQHYQMYAADIDAIAPQSVQMPPMQAMKPPKPQGWMSQFLTLVRRYVSVIASDKGFLALTVILPLVLGSVSLLIDSGKDLLVNTEINPNTGKPVANGTALTVLLILAVGACFAGAANSVRELIKERVIYERERATGLSRSAYLMSKVFVLGLITVLQGLMVGVIGFSSRTIPDEGLILGSQILLELCIPIMALGFTAMMFGLIISALVKTAEKTMPLLVMFAIVQVVFTGCLFPLAGSIGVNELSYLMPSRWAVAAAGATLDFNQISPPAKGDSNDPLWEHTVGAWSMDMVALVVLGVICGLFVARFLRRHEPEVMRK
;
A
#
# COMPACT_ATOMS: atom_id res chain seq x y z
N MET A 1 -50.60 9.66 -24.93
CA MET A 1 -49.49 8.82 -24.44
C MET A 1 -49.92 8.22 -23.12
N PRO A 2 -49.64 6.95 -22.82
CA PRO A 2 -50.03 6.39 -21.54
C PRO A 2 -49.18 7.04 -20.44
N GLU A 3 -49.82 7.89 -19.63
CA GLU A 3 -49.22 8.39 -18.40
C GLU A 3 -48.93 7.21 -17.47
N LEU A 4 -47.69 7.11 -17.02
CA LEU A 4 -47.25 6.08 -16.08
C LEU A 4 -46.98 6.74 -14.73
N VAL A 5 -47.63 6.25 -13.68
CA VAL A 5 -47.40 6.72 -12.33
C VAL A 5 -46.47 5.75 -11.63
N LEU A 6 -45.31 6.24 -11.21
CA LEU A 6 -44.34 5.49 -10.42
C LEU A 6 -44.59 5.76 -8.95
N GLU A 7 -44.69 4.70 -8.15
CA GLU A 7 -44.84 4.75 -6.70
C GLU A 7 -43.62 4.10 -6.04
N LEU A 8 -43.03 4.80 -5.07
CA LEU A 8 -41.90 4.33 -4.28
C LEU A 8 -41.99 4.96 -2.87
N ASN A 9 -41.93 4.12 -1.83
CA ASN A 9 -41.97 4.55 -0.41
C ASN A 9 -43.12 5.53 -0.07
N GLY A 10 -44.30 5.31 -0.66
CA GLY A 10 -45.49 6.15 -0.43
C GLY A 10 -45.48 7.51 -1.14
N ARG A 11 -44.47 7.79 -1.97
CA ARG A 11 -44.43 8.95 -2.88
C ARG A 11 -44.78 8.50 -4.29
N THR A 12 -45.44 9.37 -5.04
CA THR A 12 -45.85 9.12 -6.42
C THR A 12 -45.27 10.15 -7.38
N TRP A 13 -44.81 9.69 -8.54
CA TRP A 13 -44.28 10.51 -9.63
C TRP A 13 -45.05 10.20 -10.90
N THR A 14 -45.69 11.22 -11.49
CA THR A 14 -46.30 11.09 -12.81
C THR A 14 -45.23 11.29 -13.88
N LEU A 15 -44.96 10.24 -14.66
CA LEU A 15 -43.94 10.25 -15.69
C LEU A 15 -44.51 10.79 -17.01
N ASP A 16 -44.01 11.96 -17.41
CA ASP A 16 -44.11 12.57 -18.74
C ASP A 16 -43.13 11.92 -19.73
N ALA A 17 -43.66 11.44 -20.86
CA ALA A 17 -42.95 10.76 -21.94
C ALA A 17 -41.95 11.64 -22.73
N SER A 18 -41.94 12.97 -22.51
CA SER A 18 -41.01 13.89 -23.16
C SER A 18 -39.64 14.00 -22.47
N ARG A 19 -39.48 13.43 -21.27
CA ARG A 19 -38.23 13.47 -20.49
C ARG A 19 -37.80 12.08 -19.99
N SER A 20 -36.51 11.93 -19.75
CA SER A 20 -35.93 10.80 -19.03
C SER A 20 -35.81 11.12 -17.54
N TYR A 21 -35.94 10.09 -16.71
CA TYR A 21 -35.88 10.18 -15.25
C TYR A 21 -34.73 9.35 -14.73
N THR A 22 -33.83 9.98 -14.01
CA THR A 22 -32.71 9.32 -13.35
C THR A 22 -33.13 8.79 -11.98
N LEU A 23 -32.77 7.54 -11.71
CA LEU A 23 -32.98 6.85 -10.44
C LEU A 23 -31.63 6.61 -9.78
N GLY A 24 -31.47 6.98 -8.50
CA GLY A 24 -30.26 6.69 -7.76
C GLY A 24 -30.16 7.44 -6.44
N ARG A 25 -28.97 7.40 -5.82
CA ARG A 25 -28.66 8.17 -4.60
C ARG A 25 -28.25 9.62 -4.88
N ASP A 26 -28.08 10.01 -6.14
CA ASP A 26 -27.73 11.38 -6.52
C ASP A 26 -28.78 12.39 -6.05
N PRO A 27 -28.46 13.33 -5.13
CA PRO A 27 -29.40 14.34 -4.65
C PRO A 27 -29.88 15.31 -5.73
N GLN A 28 -29.16 15.39 -6.85
CA GLN A 28 -29.54 16.19 -8.02
C GLN A 28 -30.33 15.39 -9.07
N GLY A 29 -30.55 14.09 -8.84
CA GLY A 29 -31.33 13.21 -9.71
C GLY A 29 -32.84 13.44 -9.60
N ASP A 30 -33.58 12.91 -10.57
CA ASP A 30 -35.04 13.13 -10.64
C ASP A 30 -35.80 12.36 -9.56
N ILE A 31 -35.37 11.13 -9.29
CA ILE A 31 -35.96 10.25 -8.27
C ILE A 31 -34.82 9.76 -7.37
N VAL A 32 -34.71 10.41 -6.21
CA VAL A 32 -33.65 10.16 -5.22
C VAL A 32 -34.08 9.07 -4.25
N LEU A 33 -33.24 8.04 -4.10
CA LEU A 33 -33.43 6.92 -3.18
C LEU A 33 -32.38 6.98 -2.06
N ASP A 34 -32.84 6.91 -0.81
CA ASP A 34 -31.97 6.84 0.37
C ASP A 34 -31.83 5.37 0.82
N ASP A 35 -31.24 4.54 -0.06
CA ASP A 35 -30.91 3.14 0.24
C ASP A 35 -29.47 2.87 -0.20
N ALA A 36 -28.63 2.43 0.74
CA ALA A 36 -27.20 2.22 0.53
C ALA A 36 -26.87 1.21 -0.58
N ARG A 37 -27.82 0.31 -0.92
CA ARG A 37 -27.64 -0.71 -1.97
C ARG A 37 -27.87 -0.16 -3.38
N VAL A 38 -28.44 1.05 -3.50
CA VAL A 38 -28.70 1.72 -4.77
C VAL A 38 -27.49 2.58 -5.14
N SER A 39 -26.86 2.34 -6.30
CA SER A 39 -25.76 3.19 -6.81
C SER A 39 -26.13 4.68 -6.98
N TRP A 40 -25.12 5.56 -6.99
CA TRP A 40 -25.28 7.02 -7.15
C TRP A 40 -26.15 7.39 -8.35
N ARG A 41 -25.82 6.86 -9.53
CA ARG A 41 -26.71 6.80 -10.71
C ARG A 41 -26.98 5.34 -11.01
N HIS A 42 -28.17 4.87 -10.65
CA HIS A 42 -28.51 3.45 -10.69
C HIS A 42 -29.11 3.04 -12.02
N ALA A 43 -30.18 3.72 -12.43
CA ALA A 43 -30.94 3.42 -13.63
C ALA A 43 -31.57 4.68 -14.22
N THR A 44 -32.07 4.59 -15.45
CA THR A 44 -32.88 5.64 -16.07
C THR A 44 -34.16 5.06 -16.64
N ILE A 45 -35.28 5.74 -16.38
CA ILE A 45 -36.56 5.46 -17.03
C ILE A 45 -36.76 6.46 -18.17
N SER A 46 -37.07 5.97 -19.37
CA SER A 46 -37.36 6.82 -20.52
C SER A 46 -38.45 6.21 -21.42
N TRP A 47 -39.06 7.04 -22.26
CA TRP A 47 -40.01 6.59 -23.28
C TRP A 47 -39.27 6.27 -24.59
N SER A 48 -39.37 5.03 -25.07
CA SER A 48 -38.67 4.55 -26.27
C SER A 48 -39.36 4.95 -27.60
N GLY A 49 -40.49 5.66 -27.53
CA GLY A 49 -41.38 5.94 -28.66
C GLY A 49 -42.58 5.00 -28.74
N ARG A 50 -42.48 3.79 -28.18
CA ARG A 50 -43.58 2.79 -28.14
C ARG A 50 -43.93 2.31 -26.73
N SER A 51 -42.97 2.28 -25.82
CA SER A 51 -43.09 1.73 -24.46
C SER A 51 -42.24 2.55 -23.47
N TRP A 52 -42.58 2.48 -22.19
CA TRP A 52 -41.66 2.92 -21.14
C TRP A 52 -40.58 1.87 -20.96
N VAL A 53 -39.34 2.29 -20.73
CA VAL A 53 -38.20 1.39 -20.57
C VAL A 53 -37.37 1.85 -19.38
N ILE A 54 -36.91 0.90 -18.57
CA ILE A 54 -35.86 1.09 -17.57
C ILE A 54 -34.54 0.50 -18.06
N GLU A 55 -33.46 1.27 -17.94
CA GLU A 55 -32.10 0.88 -18.28
C GLU A 55 -31.19 1.04 -17.05
N ASP A 56 -30.47 -0.02 -16.68
CA ASP A 56 -29.53 -0.05 -15.56
C ASP A 56 -28.14 0.40 -16.04
N HIS A 57 -27.52 1.36 -15.33
CA HIS A 57 -26.23 1.96 -15.70
C HIS A 57 -25.01 1.16 -15.21
N GLY A 58 -25.15 -0.16 -15.10
CA GLY A 58 -24.12 -1.02 -14.51
C GLY A 58 -24.03 -0.85 -13.00
N SER A 59 -25.19 -0.76 -12.34
CA SER A 59 -25.27 -0.54 -10.90
C SER A 59 -24.57 -1.66 -10.12
N THR A 60 -23.98 -1.29 -8.98
CA THR A 60 -23.14 -2.16 -8.14
C THR A 60 -23.88 -3.43 -7.73
N ASN A 61 -25.14 -3.29 -7.31
CA ASN A 61 -25.95 -4.39 -6.82
C ASN A 61 -27.06 -4.82 -7.80
N GLY A 62 -27.22 -4.14 -8.93
CA GLY A 62 -28.15 -4.52 -10.01
C GLY A 62 -29.58 -4.04 -9.83
N THR A 63 -30.29 -3.94 -10.96
CA THR A 63 -31.75 -3.77 -11.06
C THR A 63 -32.42 -5.13 -11.31
N PHE A 64 -33.54 -5.42 -10.65
CA PHE A 64 -34.23 -6.71 -10.73
C PHE A 64 -35.73 -6.57 -11.04
N ALA A 65 -36.25 -7.41 -11.93
CA ALA A 65 -37.68 -7.55 -12.17
C ALA A 65 -38.07 -9.02 -12.04
N GLN A 66 -39.15 -9.31 -11.30
CA GLN A 66 -39.59 -10.69 -10.99
C GLN A 66 -38.46 -11.60 -10.44
N GLY A 67 -37.55 -11.03 -9.64
CA GLY A 67 -36.40 -11.74 -9.07
C GLY A 67 -35.23 -11.99 -10.02
N GLN A 68 -35.32 -11.58 -11.29
CA GLN A 68 -34.25 -11.71 -12.29
C GLN A 68 -33.55 -10.37 -12.51
N ARG A 69 -32.21 -10.39 -12.63
CA ARG A 69 -31.43 -9.17 -12.90
C ARG A 69 -31.65 -8.71 -14.34
N ILE A 70 -31.95 -7.43 -14.51
CA ILE A 70 -32.18 -6.80 -15.81
C ILE A 70 -31.14 -5.71 -16.07
N HIS A 71 -30.74 -5.56 -17.32
CA HIS A 71 -29.98 -4.40 -17.79
C HIS A 71 -30.87 -3.41 -18.56
N HIS A 72 -31.89 -3.93 -19.22
CA HIS A 72 -32.84 -3.15 -20.01
C HIS A 72 -34.17 -3.91 -20.03
N LEU A 73 -35.28 -3.26 -19.67
CA LEU A 73 -36.60 -3.88 -19.64
C LEU A 73 -37.70 -2.90 -20.03
N GLU A 74 -38.62 -3.33 -20.88
CA GLU A 74 -39.87 -2.61 -21.11
C GLU A 74 -40.78 -2.71 -19.89
N ILE A 75 -41.21 -1.57 -19.38
CA ILE A 75 -42.03 -1.44 -18.17
C ILE A 75 -43.40 -0.84 -18.51
N GLY A 76 -44.44 -1.22 -17.78
CA GLY A 76 -45.81 -0.76 -18.00
C GLY A 76 -46.66 -0.84 -16.73
N PRO A 77 -47.95 -0.46 -16.79
CA PRO A 77 -48.86 -0.55 -15.65
C PRO A 77 -48.90 -1.96 -15.06
N GLY A 78 -48.70 -2.09 -13.75
CA GLY A 78 -48.62 -3.35 -13.00
C GLY A 78 -47.20 -3.91 -12.84
N ALA A 79 -46.18 -3.32 -13.46
CA ALA A 79 -44.80 -3.78 -13.31
C ALA A 79 -44.21 -3.38 -11.94
N ALA A 80 -43.39 -4.28 -11.37
CA ALA A 80 -42.65 -4.05 -10.15
C ALA A 80 -41.15 -4.33 -10.37
N VAL A 81 -40.31 -3.37 -10.00
CA VAL A 81 -38.85 -3.44 -10.17
C VAL A 81 -38.18 -3.14 -8.83
N HIS A 82 -37.21 -3.97 -8.43
CA HIS A 82 -36.40 -3.74 -7.24
C HIS A 82 -35.01 -3.23 -7.62
N LEU A 83 -34.51 -2.23 -6.90
CA LEU A 83 -33.16 -1.71 -7.07
C LEU A 83 -32.24 -2.27 -5.98
N GLY A 84 -31.03 -2.67 -6.34
CA GLY A 84 -29.98 -3.06 -5.39
C GLY A 84 -30.16 -4.39 -4.64
N ASN A 85 -31.34 -5.02 -4.67
CA ASN A 85 -31.55 -6.41 -4.26
C ASN A 85 -32.85 -6.95 -4.88
N ALA A 86 -32.87 -8.24 -5.22
CA ALA A 86 -34.02 -8.88 -5.88
C ALA A 86 -35.27 -9.05 -4.98
N THR A 87 -35.11 -9.03 -3.65
CA THR A 87 -36.15 -9.42 -2.69
C THR A 87 -36.52 -8.33 -1.69
N ASP A 88 -35.56 -7.52 -1.23
CA ASP A 88 -35.76 -6.54 -0.16
C ASP A 88 -35.17 -5.15 -0.48
N GLY A 89 -34.79 -4.92 -1.74
CA GLY A 89 -34.34 -3.61 -2.25
C GLY A 89 -35.51 -2.65 -2.47
N PRO A 90 -35.26 -1.33 -2.66
CA PRO A 90 -36.32 -0.38 -2.94
C PRO A 90 -37.16 -0.79 -4.14
N ARG A 91 -38.47 -0.89 -3.94
CA ARG A 91 -39.42 -1.44 -4.91
C ARG A 91 -40.20 -0.34 -5.60
N LEU A 92 -39.95 -0.18 -6.90
CA LEU A 92 -40.72 0.68 -7.80
C LEU A 92 -41.99 -0.05 -8.23
N ASN A 93 -43.17 0.49 -7.90
CA ASN A 93 -44.45 0.01 -8.41
C ASN A 93 -44.96 0.96 -9.49
N LEU A 94 -45.33 0.44 -10.65
CA LEU A 94 -45.79 1.23 -11.79
C LEU A 94 -47.30 1.01 -11.98
N SER A 95 -48.07 2.09 -12.03
CA SER A 95 -49.53 2.05 -12.23
C SER A 95 -49.96 2.95 -13.40
N GLY A 96 -51.10 2.64 -14.02
CA GLY A 96 -51.70 3.47 -15.07
C GLY A 96 -52.70 4.45 -14.45
N SER A 97 -52.83 5.65 -15.03
CA SER A 97 -53.82 6.62 -14.54
C SER A 97 -55.26 6.12 -14.78
N ALA A 98 -55.99 5.80 -13.71
CA ALA A 98 -57.42 5.53 -13.76
C ALA A 98 -58.17 6.87 -13.79
N GLY A 99 -58.92 7.12 -14.87
CA GLY A 99 -59.84 8.26 -14.96
C GLY A 99 -60.90 8.21 -13.87
N ALA A 100 -61.14 9.34 -13.22
CA ALA A 100 -62.16 9.52 -12.19
C ALA A 100 -63.55 9.06 -12.67
N VAL A 101 -64.16 8.11 -11.95
CA VAL A 101 -65.56 7.73 -12.14
C VAL A 101 -66.43 8.74 -11.40
N ALA A 102 -67.29 9.41 -12.16
CA ALA A 102 -68.26 10.37 -11.66
C ALA A 102 -69.40 9.68 -10.89
N SER A 103 -69.77 10.26 -9.75
CA SER A 103 -71.06 10.04 -9.06
C SER A 103 -72.11 11.04 -9.61
N PRO A 104 -73.41 10.69 -9.71
CA PRO A 104 -74.39 11.50 -10.44
C PRO A 104 -74.90 12.73 -9.66
N GLN A 105 -75.34 13.71 -10.45
CA GLN A 105 -75.73 15.11 -10.17
C GLN A 105 -76.83 15.36 -9.11
N ALA A 106 -76.76 16.52 -8.45
CA ALA A 106 -77.90 17.40 -8.17
C ALA A 106 -77.47 18.89 -8.14
N GLN A 107 -78.36 19.77 -8.60
CA GLN A 107 -78.18 21.13 -9.16
C GLN A 107 -77.80 22.28 -8.19
N PRO A 108 -77.39 23.46 -8.73
CA PRO A 108 -76.90 24.62 -7.98
C PRO A 108 -77.99 25.66 -7.66
N GLN A 109 -77.86 26.37 -6.53
CA GLN A 109 -78.58 27.64 -6.29
C GLN A 109 -77.72 28.67 -5.52
N GLN A 110 -77.29 29.68 -6.28
CA GLN A 110 -77.27 31.14 -6.01
C GLN A 110 -76.80 31.67 -4.64
N GLN A 111 -75.73 32.47 -4.67
CA GLN A 111 -75.55 33.65 -3.81
C GLN A 111 -76.18 34.89 -4.46
N PRO A 112 -76.62 35.88 -3.67
CA PRO A 112 -76.60 37.28 -4.08
C PRO A 112 -75.56 38.08 -3.30
N TYR A 113 -74.85 38.93 -4.05
CA TYR A 113 -73.87 39.91 -3.61
C TYR A 113 -74.58 41.19 -3.13
N ALA A 114 -74.06 41.85 -2.10
CA ALA A 114 -74.35 43.25 -1.79
C ALA A 114 -73.04 43.99 -1.48
N ALA A 115 -72.90 45.17 -2.07
CA ALA A 115 -71.72 46.02 -2.08
C ALA A 115 -71.84 47.21 -1.12
N GLN A 116 -70.70 47.72 -0.64
CA GLN A 116 -70.35 49.08 -0.18
C GLN A 116 -69.08 48.96 0.70
N GLY A 117 -68.05 49.80 0.71
CA GLY A 117 -67.70 51.04 0.01
C GLY A 117 -66.48 51.69 0.70
N ALA A 118 -65.68 52.43 -0.07
CA ALA A 118 -64.79 53.55 0.30
C ALA A 118 -63.52 53.38 1.18
N ASN A 119 -62.40 53.85 0.61
CA ASN A 119 -61.08 54.22 1.16
C ASN A 119 -61.16 55.66 1.81
N PRO A 120 -60.10 56.38 2.29
CA PRO A 120 -58.64 56.09 2.40
C PRO A 120 -57.93 56.65 3.69
N GLY A 121 -56.61 56.45 3.86
CA GLY A 121 -55.76 57.43 4.61
C GLY A 121 -54.46 56.97 5.31
N TRP A 122 -53.33 57.43 4.76
CA TRP A 122 -52.04 57.88 5.35
C TRP A 122 -51.27 57.15 6.51
N ALA A 123 -49.94 57.13 6.34
CA ALA A 123 -48.84 56.63 7.21
C ALA A 123 -48.43 57.65 8.32
N PRO A 124 -47.23 57.59 8.99
CA PRO A 124 -46.34 56.50 9.47
C PRO A 124 -45.92 56.68 10.98
N GLN A 125 -44.98 55.86 11.49
CA GLN A 125 -43.95 56.13 12.56
C GLN A 125 -43.89 55.16 13.77
N ALA A 126 -42.66 54.72 14.06
CA ALA A 126 -42.16 54.10 15.31
C ALA A 126 -41.57 55.21 16.22
N PRO A 127 -40.78 54.95 17.31
CA PRO A 127 -40.73 53.89 18.34
C PRO A 127 -40.78 54.49 19.78
N ALA A 128 -40.72 53.68 20.85
CA ALA A 128 -40.37 54.19 22.20
C ALA A 128 -39.72 53.15 23.13
N GLN A 129 -38.67 53.61 23.82
CA GLN A 129 -37.92 52.99 24.92
C GLN A 129 -38.22 53.69 26.28
N GLN A 130 -37.69 53.08 27.37
CA GLN A 130 -37.37 53.60 28.73
C GLN A 130 -38.47 53.37 29.83
N ALA A 131 -38.33 52.47 30.82
CA ALA A 131 -37.44 52.36 32.02
C ALA A 131 -37.91 53.25 33.22
N PRO A 132 -37.52 53.12 34.53
CA PRO A 132 -36.78 52.09 35.33
C PRO A 132 -37.09 51.94 36.89
N HIS A 133 -36.32 51.08 37.62
CA HIS A 133 -35.84 51.10 39.06
C HIS A 133 -36.83 50.86 40.25
N GLN A 134 -36.53 50.33 41.48
CA GLN A 134 -35.34 49.84 42.22
C GLN A 134 -35.72 49.15 43.59
N GLN A 135 -34.83 48.27 44.10
CA GLN A 135 -34.36 48.02 45.51
C GLN A 135 -35.20 47.31 46.61
N ALA A 136 -34.64 46.25 47.22
CA ALA A 136 -34.25 46.17 48.66
C ALA A 136 -33.67 44.78 49.10
N GLN A 137 -32.65 44.81 49.97
CA GLN A 137 -32.04 43.78 50.84
C GLN A 137 -31.44 44.55 52.06
N PRO A 138 -30.89 43.99 53.19
CA PRO A 138 -30.96 42.65 53.87
C PRO A 138 -31.05 42.73 55.45
N GLN A 139 -31.14 41.61 56.21
CA GLN A 139 -30.68 41.40 57.64
C GLN A 139 -31.02 39.97 58.18
N GLN A 140 -30.07 39.06 58.51
CA GLN A 140 -29.34 38.72 59.78
C GLN A 140 -30.21 38.10 60.92
N ALA A 141 -30.16 36.78 61.25
CA ALA A 141 -29.23 35.95 62.09
C ALA A 141 -29.79 35.67 63.53
N PRO A 142 -29.55 34.51 64.23
CA PRO A 142 -28.23 34.08 64.74
C PRO A 142 -27.92 32.56 64.88
N GLN A 143 -26.68 32.27 65.32
CA GLN A 143 -25.93 31.01 65.46
C GLN A 143 -26.29 30.14 66.68
N ALA A 144 -26.07 28.80 66.60
CA ALA A 144 -25.12 28.01 67.43
C ALA A 144 -25.38 26.48 67.27
N GLY A 145 -24.30 25.69 67.15
CA GLY A 145 -24.31 24.28 66.69
C GLY A 145 -24.42 23.20 67.77
N TRP A 146 -24.52 21.92 67.34
CA TRP A 146 -23.92 20.70 67.93
C TRP A 146 -24.04 19.51 66.94
N GLN A 147 -22.86 18.94 66.62
CA GLN A 147 -22.47 17.55 66.28
C GLN A 147 -23.43 16.52 65.63
N GLN A 148 -22.86 15.81 64.65
CA GLN A 148 -23.38 14.65 63.90
C GLN A 148 -23.74 13.44 64.78
N PRO A 149 -24.73 12.65 64.32
CA PRO A 149 -24.63 11.20 64.37
C PRO A 149 -24.80 10.56 62.98
N GLN A 150 -23.86 9.69 62.63
CA GLN A 150 -24.01 8.63 61.63
C GLN A 150 -25.28 7.83 61.91
N GLN A 151 -26.16 7.68 60.91
CA GLN A 151 -27.15 6.63 60.89
C GLN A 151 -27.16 5.91 59.55
N ALA A 152 -26.98 4.60 59.69
CA ALA A 152 -26.89 3.58 58.65
C ALA A 152 -28.20 3.48 57.86
N ALA A 153 -28.09 3.44 56.53
CA ALA A 153 -29.19 3.04 55.67
C ALA A 153 -29.32 1.50 55.70
N ALA A 154 -30.52 1.05 56.02
CA ALA A 154 -30.90 -0.34 56.19
C ALA A 154 -30.80 -1.14 54.88
N HIS A 155 -30.26 -2.35 55.01
CA HIS A 155 -30.25 -3.42 54.02
C HIS A 155 -31.67 -3.89 53.68
N ILE A 156 -31.99 -3.94 52.39
CA ILE A 156 -33.03 -4.82 51.83
C ILE A 156 -32.28 -5.94 51.08
N PRO A 157 -32.44 -7.22 51.45
CA PRO A 157 -31.66 -8.31 50.88
C PRO A 157 -32.15 -8.66 49.48
N GLN A 158 -31.34 -8.39 48.44
CA GLN A 158 -31.51 -8.98 47.12
C GLN A 158 -30.94 -10.40 47.10
N GLN A 159 -31.82 -11.36 46.79
CA GLN A 159 -31.49 -12.76 46.59
C GLN A 159 -30.41 -12.94 45.51
N ALA A 160 -29.42 -13.78 45.82
CA ALA A 160 -28.36 -14.18 44.92
C ALA A 160 -28.90 -15.06 43.78
N GLY A 161 -28.74 -14.58 42.54
CA GLY A 161 -28.76 -15.40 41.32
C GLY A 161 -27.32 -15.79 40.92
N PRO A 162 -27.09 -16.95 40.30
CA PRO A 162 -25.76 -17.51 40.12
C PRO A 162 -24.91 -16.69 39.14
N GLY A 163 -23.62 -16.58 39.45
CA GLY A 163 -22.66 -15.68 38.81
C GLY A 163 -22.61 -15.77 37.28
N GLY A 164 -22.86 -14.63 36.64
CA GLY A 164 -22.41 -14.34 35.28
C GLY A 164 -21.04 -13.69 35.35
N GLY A 165 -20.02 -14.35 34.80
CA GLY A 165 -18.71 -13.76 34.59
C GLY A 165 -18.82 -12.47 33.79
N ALA A 166 -17.93 -11.52 34.09
CA ALA A 166 -17.80 -10.26 33.38
C ALA A 166 -17.75 -10.51 31.86
N GLY A 167 -18.87 -10.26 31.18
CA GLY A 167 -18.96 -10.33 29.72
C GLY A 167 -18.08 -9.25 29.12
N ALA A 168 -17.24 -9.63 28.17
CA ALA A 168 -16.48 -8.68 27.36
C ALA A 168 -17.44 -7.66 26.72
N PRO A 169 -17.06 -6.37 26.62
CA PRO A 169 -17.86 -5.40 25.89
C PRO A 169 -18.01 -5.83 24.43
N PRO A 170 -19.15 -5.52 23.76
CA PRO A 170 -19.40 -5.92 22.39
C PRO A 170 -18.29 -5.41 21.46
N VAL A 171 -17.68 -6.33 20.71
CA VAL A 171 -16.48 -6.12 19.87
C VAL A 171 -16.80 -5.39 18.56
N TYR A 172 -18.07 -5.32 18.18
CA TYR A 172 -18.61 -4.47 17.12
C TYR A 172 -19.58 -3.48 17.78
N GLY A 173 -19.48 -2.18 17.45
CA GLY A 173 -20.45 -1.17 17.88
C GLY A 173 -21.86 -1.44 17.35
N ASP A 174 -22.78 -0.51 17.56
CA ASP A 174 -24.24 -0.53 17.29
C ASP A 174 -24.68 -0.82 15.82
N ARG A 175 -23.86 -1.46 14.99
CA ARG A 175 -24.19 -1.80 13.61
C ARG A 175 -25.12 -2.99 13.55
N SER A 176 -26.18 -2.82 12.77
CA SER A 176 -27.05 -3.93 12.39
C SER A 176 -26.31 -4.83 11.39
N PRO A 177 -26.43 -6.16 11.49
CA PRO A 177 -25.86 -7.07 10.52
C PRO A 177 -26.40 -6.79 9.12
N THR A 178 -25.52 -6.84 8.13
CA THR A 178 -25.84 -6.58 6.73
C THR A 178 -26.66 -7.71 6.13
N THR A 179 -26.36 -8.95 6.52
CA THR A 179 -27.02 -10.16 6.03
C THR A 179 -27.04 -11.23 7.13
N PHE A 180 -28.04 -12.11 7.08
CA PHE A 180 -28.12 -13.30 7.93
C PHE A 180 -28.04 -14.57 7.08
N HIS A 181 -27.22 -15.52 7.51
CA HIS A 181 -27.11 -16.84 6.90
C HIS A 181 -27.47 -17.91 7.93
N GLN A 182 -28.24 -18.92 7.54
CA GLN A 182 -28.67 -19.97 8.46
C GLN A 182 -27.80 -21.22 8.32
N PHE A 183 -27.35 -21.78 9.45
CA PHE A 183 -26.61 -23.03 9.44
C PHE A 183 -27.56 -24.23 9.37
N ALA A 184 -27.17 -25.24 8.59
CA ALA A 184 -27.77 -26.57 8.65
C ALA A 184 -26.84 -27.47 9.48
N VAL A 185 -27.30 -27.93 10.64
CA VAL A 185 -26.55 -28.83 11.52
C VAL A 185 -26.10 -30.07 10.75
N GLY A 186 -24.81 -30.40 10.83
CA GLY A 186 -24.20 -31.53 10.10
C GLY A 186 -23.81 -31.27 8.65
N ARG A 187 -23.93 -30.03 8.14
CA ARG A 187 -23.39 -29.64 6.84
C ARG A 187 -22.12 -28.79 6.98
N VAL A 188 -21.21 -28.98 6.03
CA VAL A 188 -20.08 -28.08 5.82
C VAL A 188 -20.58 -26.87 5.02
N MET A 189 -20.34 -25.66 5.51
CA MET A 189 -20.61 -24.43 4.79
C MET A 189 -19.28 -23.83 4.34
N ARG A 190 -19.03 -23.79 3.03
CA ARG A 190 -17.83 -23.19 2.47
C ARG A 190 -18.03 -21.71 2.26
N ILE A 191 -16.99 -20.95 2.61
CA ILE A 191 -16.92 -19.51 2.36
C ILE A 191 -15.80 -19.21 1.36
N GLY A 192 -16.08 -18.33 0.42
CA GLY A 192 -15.08 -17.86 -0.54
C GLY A 192 -15.66 -16.97 -1.61
N ARG A 193 -14.81 -16.50 -2.52
CA ARG A 193 -15.20 -15.57 -3.59
C ARG A 193 -15.89 -16.23 -4.78
N ALA A 194 -15.69 -17.53 -4.95
CA ALA A 194 -16.26 -18.26 -6.07
C ALA A 194 -17.77 -18.48 -5.88
N LEU A 195 -18.54 -18.49 -6.97
CA LEU A 195 -20.00 -18.56 -6.93
C LEU A 195 -20.52 -19.93 -6.49
N GLU A 196 -19.65 -20.95 -6.54
CA GLU A 196 -19.93 -22.31 -6.09
C GLU A 196 -19.85 -22.51 -4.56
N ASN A 197 -19.43 -21.50 -3.79
CA ASN A 197 -19.47 -21.59 -2.33
C ASN A 197 -20.88 -21.32 -1.80
N GLU A 198 -21.23 -21.93 -0.66
CA GLU A 198 -22.49 -21.65 0.01
C GLU A 198 -22.56 -20.20 0.54
N LEU A 199 -21.42 -19.67 0.98
CA LEU A 199 -21.27 -18.28 1.41
C LEU A 199 -20.30 -17.54 0.47
N VAL A 200 -20.85 -16.72 -0.41
CA VAL A 200 -20.09 -16.00 -1.43
C VAL A 200 -19.69 -14.61 -0.93
N VAL A 201 -18.38 -14.37 -0.77
CA VAL A 201 -17.83 -13.05 -0.42
C VAL A 201 -17.19 -12.43 -1.65
N SER A 202 -17.83 -11.39 -2.21
CA SER A 202 -17.43 -10.74 -3.46
C SER A 202 -16.26 -9.75 -3.31
N ASP A 203 -15.16 -10.22 -2.71
CA ASP A 203 -13.97 -9.41 -2.42
C ASP A 203 -12.73 -10.04 -3.04
N LEU A 204 -11.99 -9.30 -3.88
CA LEU A 204 -10.77 -9.79 -4.53
C LEU A 204 -9.65 -10.16 -3.56
N GLN A 205 -9.71 -9.72 -2.30
CA GLN A 205 -8.79 -10.17 -1.25
C GLN A 205 -9.12 -11.57 -0.71
N VAL A 206 -10.31 -12.10 -1.00
CA VAL A 206 -10.78 -13.41 -0.55
C VAL A 206 -10.45 -14.46 -1.62
N SER A 207 -9.84 -15.56 -1.18
CA SER A 207 -9.60 -16.74 -2.02
C SER A 207 -10.91 -17.30 -2.57
N ARG A 208 -10.84 -17.92 -3.75
CA ARG A 208 -11.99 -18.58 -4.40
C ARG A 208 -12.66 -19.58 -3.47
N HIS A 209 -11.87 -20.40 -2.79
CA HIS A 209 -12.30 -21.20 -1.64
C HIS A 209 -11.43 -20.79 -0.46
N HIS A 210 -12.01 -20.16 0.55
CA HIS A 210 -11.26 -19.49 1.60
C HIS A 210 -11.20 -20.33 2.87
N ALA A 211 -12.36 -20.69 3.40
CA ALA A 211 -12.50 -21.47 4.62
C ALA A 211 -13.77 -22.31 4.59
N GLU A 212 -13.92 -23.19 5.56
CA GLU A 212 -15.11 -24.00 5.77
C GLU A 212 -15.53 -23.96 7.24
N PHE A 213 -16.82 -23.74 7.46
CA PHE A 213 -17.46 -23.93 8.76
C PHE A 213 -17.93 -25.37 8.88
N HIS A 214 -17.44 -26.07 9.90
CA HIS A 214 -17.75 -27.46 10.22
C HIS A 214 -18.57 -27.48 11.51
N SER A 215 -19.76 -28.09 11.46
CA SER A 215 -20.57 -28.33 12.66
C SER A 215 -20.15 -29.67 13.28
N THR A 216 -19.72 -29.64 14.53
CA THR A 216 -19.36 -30.84 15.29
C THR A 216 -20.62 -31.55 15.80
N PRO A 217 -20.59 -32.89 16.04
CA PRO A 217 -21.77 -33.65 16.47
C PRO A 217 -22.41 -33.18 17.80
N ASP A 218 -21.62 -32.49 18.63
CA ASP A 218 -22.00 -31.86 19.89
C ASP A 218 -22.52 -30.41 19.72
N GLY A 219 -22.71 -29.96 18.48
CA GLY A 219 -23.33 -28.66 18.16
C GLY A 219 -22.36 -27.47 18.21
N ARG A 220 -21.06 -27.68 18.48
CA ARG A 220 -20.05 -26.62 18.40
C ARG A 220 -19.63 -26.38 16.95
N MET A 221 -19.18 -25.17 16.65
CA MET A 221 -18.73 -24.81 15.31
C MET A 221 -17.20 -24.77 15.28
N GLU A 222 -16.62 -25.27 14.21
CA GLU A 222 -15.19 -25.16 13.92
C GLU A 222 -15.03 -24.45 12.58
N ILE A 223 -14.08 -23.53 12.48
CA ILE A 223 -13.68 -22.97 11.19
C ILE A 223 -12.33 -23.53 10.78
N ARG A 224 -12.25 -23.99 9.54
CA ARG A 224 -11.04 -24.49 8.92
C ARG A 224 -10.62 -23.61 7.77
N ASP A 225 -9.39 -23.10 7.82
CA ASP A 225 -8.80 -22.35 6.73
C ASP A 225 -8.38 -23.31 5.60
N LEU A 226 -8.78 -23.05 4.35
CA LEU A 226 -8.45 -23.91 3.20
C LEU A 226 -7.11 -23.53 2.54
N GLY A 227 -6.18 -22.94 3.30
CA GLY A 227 -4.94 -22.40 2.77
C GLY A 227 -5.15 -21.02 2.13
N SER A 228 -6.01 -20.20 2.75
CA SER A 228 -6.41 -18.91 2.22
C SER A 228 -5.21 -17.98 1.99
N HIS A 229 -5.40 -17.02 1.09
CA HIS A 229 -4.34 -16.09 0.70
C HIS A 229 -4.01 -15.09 1.80
N ASN A 230 -5.04 -14.38 2.26
CA ASN A 230 -4.96 -13.29 3.22
C ASN A 230 -5.23 -13.72 4.66
N GLY A 231 -5.45 -15.01 4.88
CA GLY A 231 -5.72 -15.59 6.20
C GLY A 231 -7.20 -15.50 6.57
N THR A 232 -7.65 -16.51 7.32
CA THR A 232 -8.87 -16.46 8.10
C THR A 232 -8.51 -15.96 9.50
N TYR A 233 -9.30 -15.06 10.07
CA TYR A 233 -9.06 -14.49 11.40
C TYR A 233 -10.18 -14.87 12.36
N VAL A 234 -9.85 -15.15 13.62
CA VAL A 234 -10.82 -15.33 14.72
C VAL A 234 -10.46 -14.35 15.81
N ASN A 235 -11.39 -13.45 16.15
CA ASN A 235 -11.20 -12.37 17.13
C ASN A 235 -9.95 -11.52 16.84
N GLY A 236 -9.65 -11.30 15.56
CA GLY A 236 -8.47 -10.55 15.09
C GLY A 236 -7.15 -11.32 15.08
N GLN A 237 -7.14 -12.61 15.46
CA GLN A 237 -5.96 -13.47 15.42
C GLN A 237 -6.00 -14.40 14.20
N PRO A 238 -4.90 -14.52 13.44
CA PRO A 238 -4.88 -15.38 12.26
C PRO A 238 -4.87 -16.87 12.63
N ILE A 239 -5.68 -17.67 11.93
CA ILE A 239 -5.59 -19.13 11.97
C ILE A 239 -4.38 -19.58 11.15
N ALA A 240 -3.69 -20.64 11.58
CA ALA A 240 -2.65 -21.27 10.78
C ALA A 240 -3.21 -21.78 9.43
N LYS A 241 -2.46 -21.61 8.34
CA LYS A 241 -2.90 -22.06 7.00
C LYS A 241 -3.19 -23.57 7.00
N GLY A 242 -4.37 -23.97 6.55
CA GLY A 242 -4.81 -25.36 6.58
C GLY A 242 -5.25 -25.88 7.97
N GLY A 243 -5.08 -25.05 9.00
CA GLY A 243 -5.47 -25.33 10.37
C GLY A 243 -6.94 -25.04 10.62
N SER A 244 -7.39 -25.44 11.80
CA SER A 244 -8.77 -25.25 12.24
C SER A 244 -8.82 -24.71 13.66
N GLN A 245 -9.92 -24.02 13.97
CA GLN A 245 -10.16 -23.42 15.27
C GLN A 245 -11.62 -23.59 15.66
N LEU A 246 -11.84 -24.09 16.88
CA LEU A 246 -13.16 -24.19 17.47
C LEU A 246 -13.66 -22.79 17.84
N LEU A 247 -14.90 -22.49 17.48
CA LEU A 247 -15.57 -21.20 17.69
C LEU A 247 -16.51 -21.28 18.90
N GLY A 248 -16.39 -20.27 19.76
CA GLY A 248 -17.36 -19.98 20.82
C GLY A 248 -18.57 -19.19 20.33
N PRO A 249 -19.60 -19.04 21.18
CA PRO A 249 -20.85 -18.35 20.85
C PRO A 249 -20.73 -16.83 20.66
N THR A 250 -19.58 -16.25 20.99
CA THR A 250 -19.28 -14.81 20.81
C THR A 250 -18.11 -14.57 19.87
N ASP A 251 -17.57 -15.63 19.27
CA ASP A 251 -16.41 -15.52 18.41
C ASP A 251 -16.77 -14.86 17.08
N VAL A 252 -15.83 -14.07 16.60
CA VAL A 252 -15.96 -13.27 15.39
C VAL A 252 -14.94 -13.76 14.37
N VAL A 253 -15.41 -14.14 13.20
CA VAL A 253 -14.59 -14.63 12.10
C VAL A 253 -14.39 -13.53 11.06
N GLY A 254 -13.15 -13.14 10.77
CA GLY A 254 -12.80 -12.20 9.71
C GLY A 254 -12.34 -12.90 8.44
N VAL A 255 -12.94 -12.56 7.29
CA VAL A 255 -12.56 -13.03 5.95
C VAL A 255 -12.61 -11.84 4.97
N GLY A 256 -11.44 -11.32 4.61
CA GLY A 256 -11.33 -10.11 3.78
C GLY A 256 -11.93 -8.88 4.48
N HIS A 257 -12.78 -8.15 3.77
CA HIS A 257 -13.56 -7.03 4.35
C HIS A 257 -14.88 -7.45 5.02
N SER A 258 -15.22 -8.74 5.02
CA SER A 258 -16.40 -9.26 5.73
C SER A 258 -16.00 -9.83 7.09
N THR A 259 -16.87 -9.62 8.06
CA THR A 259 -16.76 -10.19 9.39
C THR A 259 -18.04 -10.94 9.72
N PHE A 260 -17.93 -12.08 10.38
CA PHE A 260 -19.03 -12.99 10.67
C PHE A 260 -19.12 -13.27 12.16
N ARG A 261 -20.29 -13.07 12.75
CA ARG A 261 -20.56 -13.40 14.16
C ARG A 261 -21.54 -14.56 14.21
N ILE A 262 -21.25 -15.53 15.07
CA ILE A 262 -22.17 -16.66 15.30
C ILE A 262 -23.16 -16.27 16.39
N VAL A 263 -24.46 -16.37 16.11
CA VAL A 263 -25.54 -16.15 17.07
C VAL A 263 -26.53 -17.31 16.97
N GLY A 264 -26.46 -18.24 17.93
CA GLY A 264 -27.30 -19.45 17.91
C GLY A 264 -26.99 -20.34 16.70
N ASP A 265 -27.98 -20.58 15.85
CA ASP A 265 -27.89 -21.33 14.59
C ASP A 265 -27.67 -20.44 13.36
N ARG A 266 -27.32 -19.17 13.55
CA ARG A 266 -27.18 -18.17 12.48
C ARG A 266 -25.79 -17.57 12.44
N LEU A 267 -25.38 -17.19 11.23
CA LEU A 267 -24.21 -16.37 10.96
C LEU A 267 -24.68 -14.97 10.57
N GLU A 268 -24.31 -13.98 11.38
CA GLU A 268 -24.52 -12.57 11.11
C GLU A 268 -23.32 -12.03 10.35
N GLU A 269 -23.51 -11.53 9.14
CA GLU A 269 -22.47 -10.92 8.33
C GLU A 269 -22.45 -9.40 8.50
N PHE A 270 -21.25 -8.86 8.69
CA PHE A 270 -20.95 -7.44 8.75
C PHE A 270 -19.95 -7.14 7.65
N VAL A 271 -20.37 -6.39 6.62
CA VAL A 271 -19.50 -5.97 5.52
C VAL A 271 -19.08 -4.53 5.75
N ASP A 272 -17.78 -4.25 5.65
CA ASP A 272 -17.32 -2.86 5.62
C ASP A 272 -17.69 -2.23 4.27
N THR A 273 -18.82 -1.54 4.23
CA THR A 273 -19.30 -0.81 3.05
C THR A 273 -18.64 0.57 2.88
N GLY A 274 -17.67 0.91 3.73
CA GLY A 274 -16.97 2.19 3.74
C GLY A 274 -17.42 3.15 4.85
N GLU A 275 -18.64 2.95 5.35
CA GLU A 275 -19.07 3.43 6.66
C GLU A 275 -18.15 2.80 7.70
N VAL A 276 -17.14 3.49 8.22
CA VAL A 276 -16.26 2.96 9.28
C VAL A 276 -15.92 4.09 10.24
N SER A 277 -16.24 3.88 11.51
CA SER A 277 -15.81 4.76 12.58
C SER A 277 -14.31 4.57 12.87
N PHE A 278 -13.57 5.66 13.05
CA PHE A 278 -12.16 5.59 13.39
C PHE A 278 -11.84 6.61 14.48
N SER A 279 -11.12 6.23 15.53
CA SER A 279 -10.79 7.17 16.62
C SER A 279 -9.41 6.91 17.20
N ALA A 280 -8.79 7.98 17.68
CA ALA A 280 -7.55 7.99 18.42
C ALA A 280 -7.82 8.51 19.84
N ARG A 281 -7.29 7.80 20.84
CA ARG A 281 -7.47 8.14 22.26
C ARG A 281 -6.12 8.23 22.94
N HIS A 282 -5.81 9.38 23.52
CA HIS A 282 -4.63 9.62 24.36
C HIS A 282 -3.29 9.22 23.74
N LEU A 283 -3.13 9.38 22.43
CA LEU A 283 -1.93 8.90 21.73
C LEU A 283 -0.69 9.68 22.18
N THR A 284 0.27 8.95 22.75
CA THR A 284 1.57 9.49 23.17
C THR A 284 2.70 8.68 22.54
N VAL A 285 3.60 9.37 21.84
CA VAL A 285 4.76 8.76 21.17
C VAL A 285 6.03 9.39 21.71
N THR A 286 6.93 8.55 22.22
CA THR A 286 8.23 8.91 22.78
C THR A 286 9.33 8.31 21.89
N VAL A 287 10.38 9.09 21.61
CA VAL A 287 11.59 8.61 20.90
C VAL A 287 12.70 8.25 21.89
N ASP A 288 13.69 7.51 21.40
CA ASP A 288 14.92 7.21 22.14
C ASP A 288 15.53 8.52 22.69
N GLY A 289 15.81 8.54 24.00
CA GLY A 289 16.17 9.75 24.73
C GLY A 289 15.02 10.43 25.49
N GLY A 290 13.82 9.83 25.51
CA GLY A 290 12.71 10.25 26.38
C GLY A 290 11.91 11.46 25.88
N LYS A 291 12.25 12.01 24.70
CA LYS A 291 11.52 13.13 24.11
C LYS A 291 10.16 12.67 23.59
N GLN A 292 9.08 13.27 24.09
CA GLN A 292 7.74 13.08 23.55
C GLN A 292 7.56 13.88 22.25
N ILE A 293 7.14 13.19 21.20
CA ILE A 293 6.84 13.76 19.88
C ILE A 293 5.34 13.99 19.70
N LEU A 294 4.51 13.10 20.28
CA LEU A 294 3.07 13.29 20.41
C LEU A 294 2.71 13.27 21.89
N LYS A 295 1.80 14.16 22.30
CA LYS A 295 1.38 14.34 23.68
C LYS A 295 -0.13 14.29 23.75
N ASP A 296 -0.67 13.18 24.25
CA ASP A 296 -2.09 13.04 24.59
C ASP A 296 -3.04 13.48 23.46
N VAL A 297 -2.87 12.90 22.27
CA VAL A 297 -3.68 13.24 21.09
C VAL A 297 -4.95 12.38 21.06
N SER A 298 -6.11 13.04 21.15
CA SER A 298 -7.44 12.43 21.09
C SER A 298 -8.33 13.10 20.04
N PHE A 299 -8.94 12.33 19.15
CA PHE A 299 -9.95 12.81 18.19
C PHE A 299 -10.71 11.63 17.55
N GLY A 300 -11.91 11.92 17.05
CA GLY A 300 -12.76 10.97 16.33
C GLY A 300 -12.93 11.38 14.88
N VAL A 301 -12.78 10.42 13.98
CA VAL A 301 -12.95 10.59 12.55
C VAL A 301 -14.34 10.10 12.16
N PRO A 302 -15.22 10.99 11.68
CA PRO A 302 -16.54 10.60 11.20
C PRO A 302 -16.44 9.66 9.99
N GLU A 303 -17.47 8.84 9.79
CA GLU A 303 -17.56 7.96 8.64
C GLU A 303 -17.75 8.78 7.34
N LYS A 304 -17.27 8.27 6.20
CA LYS A 304 -17.45 8.90 4.88
C LYS A 304 -17.02 10.36 4.80
N SER A 305 -16.00 10.73 5.56
CA SER A 305 -15.57 12.12 5.68
C SER A 305 -14.15 12.34 5.19
N LEU A 306 -13.87 13.58 4.76
CA LEU A 306 -12.56 14.10 4.41
C LEU A 306 -12.03 14.96 5.56
N ILE A 307 -10.89 14.57 6.13
CA ILE A 307 -10.31 15.19 7.31
C ILE A 307 -8.92 15.69 6.97
N ALA A 308 -8.67 16.98 7.17
CA ALA A 308 -7.34 17.55 7.04
C ALA A 308 -6.60 17.56 8.38
N VAL A 309 -5.31 17.24 8.36
CA VAL A 309 -4.38 17.41 9.48
C VAL A 309 -3.33 18.43 9.08
N ILE A 310 -3.30 19.55 9.80
CA ILE A 310 -2.38 20.67 9.54
C ILE A 310 -1.58 21.02 10.78
N GLY A 311 -0.55 21.83 10.59
CA GLY A 311 0.30 22.34 11.68
C GLY A 311 1.70 22.67 11.18
N PRO A 312 2.51 23.37 11.98
CA PRO A 312 3.84 23.80 11.59
C PRO A 312 4.79 22.61 11.42
N SER A 313 5.94 22.85 10.80
CA SER A 313 7.00 21.84 10.67
C SER A 313 7.45 21.35 12.05
N GLY A 314 7.57 20.04 12.22
CA GLY A 314 7.95 19.44 13.50
C GLY A 314 6.84 19.34 14.55
N SER A 315 5.58 19.66 14.22
CA SER A 315 4.43 19.47 15.13
C SER A 315 4.04 18.01 15.37
N GLY A 316 4.65 17.05 14.64
CA GLY A 316 4.41 15.63 14.84
C GLY A 316 3.45 14.97 13.84
N LYS A 317 2.96 15.67 12.80
CA LYS A 317 1.99 15.16 11.81
C LYS A 317 2.35 13.79 11.20
N SER A 318 3.57 13.62 10.68
CA SER A 318 4.00 12.34 10.10
C SER A 318 4.18 11.25 11.17
N THR A 319 4.48 11.62 12.43
CA THR A 319 4.52 10.68 13.55
C THR A 319 3.11 10.25 13.94
N LEU A 320 2.16 11.17 13.95
CA LEU A 320 0.74 10.89 14.15
C LEU A 320 0.24 9.94 13.07
N LEU A 321 0.53 10.21 11.80
CA LEU A 321 0.14 9.33 10.69
C LEU A 321 0.63 7.89 10.87
N LYS A 322 1.89 7.71 11.27
CA LYS A 322 2.47 6.38 11.54
C LYS A 322 1.86 5.69 12.75
N ALA A 323 1.43 6.46 13.77
CA ALA A 323 0.72 5.95 14.93
C ALA A 323 -0.71 5.51 14.55
N LEU A 324 -1.45 6.32 13.81
CA LEU A 324 -2.82 6.01 13.36
C LEU A 324 -2.89 4.81 12.43
N THR A 325 -1.83 4.57 11.66
CA THR A 325 -1.75 3.43 10.72
C THR A 325 -1.16 2.17 11.33
N GLY A 326 -0.65 2.21 12.58
CA GLY A 326 0.00 1.08 13.23
C GLY A 326 1.41 0.74 12.72
N TYR A 327 1.95 1.47 11.74
CA TYR A 327 3.34 1.29 11.27
C TYR A 327 4.38 1.68 12.32
N ARG A 328 4.04 2.61 13.21
CA ARG A 328 4.78 2.92 14.43
C ARG A 328 3.78 3.10 15.57
N PRO A 329 3.45 2.05 16.32
CA PRO A 329 2.49 2.13 17.42
C PRO A 329 2.87 3.20 18.44
N ALA A 330 1.86 3.84 19.05
CA ALA A 330 2.07 4.73 20.17
C ALA A 330 2.56 3.98 21.43
N ASN A 331 3.24 4.69 22.32
CA ASN A 331 3.66 4.13 23.61
C ASN A 331 2.49 4.05 24.60
N GLN A 332 1.54 4.97 24.50
CA GLN A 332 0.31 5.02 25.29
C GLN A 332 -0.86 5.44 24.40
N GLY A 333 -2.07 5.05 24.80
CA GLY A 333 -3.30 5.36 24.07
C GLY A 333 -3.70 4.27 23.07
N ASP A 334 -4.89 4.41 22.50
CA ASP A 334 -5.48 3.41 21.61
C ASP A 334 -5.90 4.03 20.28
N VAL A 335 -5.79 3.23 19.21
CA VAL A 335 -6.38 3.52 17.91
C VAL A 335 -7.48 2.50 17.67
N LEU A 336 -8.70 2.97 17.45
CA LEU A 336 -9.87 2.13 17.24
C LEU A 336 -10.37 2.28 15.81
N TYR A 337 -10.59 1.14 15.17
CA TYR A 337 -11.24 1.01 13.87
C TYR A 337 -12.52 0.21 14.10
N ASP A 338 -13.68 0.80 13.87
CA ASP A 338 -14.99 0.22 14.17
C ASP A 338 -15.08 -0.34 15.60
N ASN A 339 -14.60 0.44 16.57
CA ASN A 339 -14.46 0.07 17.99
C ASN A 339 -13.48 -1.09 18.29
N ARG A 340 -12.76 -1.59 17.28
CA ARG A 340 -11.73 -2.63 17.41
C ARG A 340 -10.35 -2.00 17.52
N ASN A 341 -9.54 -2.47 18.46
CA ASN A 341 -8.20 -1.93 18.68
C ASN A 341 -7.22 -2.33 17.55
N LEU A 342 -6.76 -1.34 16.78
CA LEU A 342 -5.88 -1.52 15.63
C LEU A 342 -4.54 -2.17 16.01
N TYR A 343 -3.94 -1.79 17.14
CA TYR A 343 -2.64 -2.32 17.54
C TYR A 343 -2.73 -3.80 17.95
N LYS A 344 -3.85 -4.20 18.56
CA LYS A 344 -4.08 -5.59 18.98
C LYS A 344 -4.48 -6.50 17.80
N GLN A 345 -5.20 -5.96 16.82
CA GLN A 345 -5.73 -6.70 15.66
C GLN A 345 -5.10 -6.24 14.33
N PHE A 346 -3.83 -5.82 14.38
CA PHE A 346 -3.14 -5.18 13.27
C PHE A 346 -3.07 -6.05 12.01
N ALA A 347 -2.90 -7.37 12.17
CA ALA A 347 -2.74 -8.30 11.06
C ALA A 347 -3.95 -8.29 10.10
N GLU A 348 -5.17 -8.23 10.65
CA GLU A 348 -6.43 -8.15 9.92
C GLU A 348 -6.71 -6.72 9.46
N LEU A 349 -6.74 -5.77 10.40
CA LEU A 349 -7.24 -4.41 10.15
C LEU A 349 -6.37 -3.59 9.19
N ARG A 350 -5.07 -3.86 9.10
CA ARG A 350 -4.18 -3.17 8.15
C ARG A 350 -4.59 -3.35 6.68
N GLN A 351 -5.30 -4.44 6.35
CA GLN A 351 -5.74 -4.71 4.97
C GLN A 351 -6.86 -3.75 4.54
N ARG A 352 -7.54 -3.14 5.51
CA ARG A 352 -8.65 -2.20 5.35
C ARG A 352 -8.18 -0.73 5.30
N ILE A 353 -6.89 -0.49 5.56
CA ILE A 353 -6.28 0.84 5.63
C ILE A 353 -5.29 1.04 4.48
N GLY A 354 -5.53 2.05 3.64
CA GLY A 354 -4.59 2.50 2.61
C GLY A 354 -3.69 3.63 3.13
N LEU A 355 -2.42 3.63 2.75
CA LEU A 355 -1.49 4.73 3.04
C LEU A 355 -0.77 5.19 1.77
N VAL A 356 -1.00 6.46 1.41
CA VAL A 356 -0.33 7.14 0.31
C VAL A 356 0.77 8.04 0.91
N PRO A 357 2.06 7.70 0.74
CA PRO A 357 3.15 8.51 1.29
C PRO A 357 3.34 9.81 0.52
N GLN A 358 4.16 10.71 1.08
CA GLN A 358 4.53 11.99 0.49
C GLN A 358 5.15 11.82 -0.89
N ASP A 359 6.24 11.05 -0.96
CA ASP A 359 6.93 10.76 -2.21
C ASP A 359 6.10 9.83 -3.13
N ASP A 360 6.14 10.09 -4.43
CA ASP A 360 5.58 9.20 -5.45
C ASP A 360 6.48 7.96 -5.65
N ILE A 361 6.28 6.95 -4.81
CA ILE A 361 7.01 5.68 -4.83
C ILE A 361 6.49 4.80 -5.99
N LEU A 362 6.92 5.11 -7.21
CA LEU A 362 6.47 4.49 -8.46
C LEU A 362 7.67 4.05 -9.33
N HIS A 363 7.50 2.97 -10.09
CA HIS A 363 8.40 2.64 -11.20
C HIS A 363 8.14 3.58 -12.37
N LYS A 364 8.96 4.63 -12.50
CA LYS A 364 8.70 5.75 -13.40
C LYS A 364 8.81 5.35 -14.88
N GLU A 365 9.60 4.32 -15.18
CA GLU A 365 9.89 3.80 -16.52
C GLU A 365 8.70 3.05 -17.14
N LEU A 366 7.80 2.52 -16.30
CA LEU A 366 6.64 1.76 -16.72
C LEU A 366 5.47 2.65 -17.14
N THR A 367 4.54 2.08 -17.92
CA THR A 367 3.23 2.70 -18.15
C THR A 367 2.36 2.58 -16.92
N VAL A 368 1.38 3.47 -16.76
CA VAL A 368 0.43 3.45 -15.63
C VAL A 368 -0.24 2.09 -15.50
N LYS A 369 -0.75 1.54 -16.61
CA LYS A 369 -1.40 0.22 -16.65
C LYS A 369 -0.45 -0.90 -16.21
N LYS A 370 0.82 -0.88 -16.66
CA LYS A 370 1.82 -1.88 -16.24
C LYS A 370 2.15 -1.78 -14.76
N ALA A 371 2.31 -0.55 -14.23
CA ALA A 371 2.56 -0.34 -12.81
C ALA A 371 1.43 -0.90 -11.95
N LEU A 372 0.17 -0.58 -12.27
CA LEU A 372 -1.01 -1.14 -11.59
C LEU A 372 -1.09 -2.65 -11.75
N LYS A 373 -0.80 -3.21 -12.94
CA LYS A 373 -0.82 -4.64 -13.19
C LYS A 373 0.18 -5.42 -12.35
N TYR A 374 1.41 -4.92 -12.19
CA TYR A 374 2.39 -5.57 -11.32
C TYR A 374 2.06 -5.44 -9.84
N ALA A 375 1.54 -4.28 -9.41
CA ALA A 375 1.08 -4.09 -8.04
C ALA A 375 -0.11 -5.02 -7.71
N ALA A 376 -1.11 -5.09 -8.60
CA ALA A 376 -2.24 -6.01 -8.50
C ALA A 376 -1.78 -7.47 -8.43
N LYS A 377 -0.79 -7.85 -9.24
CA LYS A 377 -0.19 -9.20 -9.18
C LYS A 377 0.56 -9.48 -7.88
N LEU A 378 0.99 -8.50 -7.11
CA LEU A 378 1.68 -8.75 -5.83
C LEU A 378 0.74 -8.65 -4.63
N ARG A 379 -0.32 -7.84 -4.74
CA ARG A 379 -1.32 -7.61 -3.68
C ARG A 379 -2.47 -8.61 -3.69
N PHE A 380 -2.90 -9.07 -4.86
CA PHE A 380 -4.04 -9.98 -4.96
C PHE A 380 -3.67 -11.47 -4.86
N PRO A 381 -4.63 -12.29 -4.43
CA PRO A 381 -4.57 -13.75 -4.50
C PRO A 381 -4.06 -14.31 -5.83
N ALA A 382 -3.31 -15.42 -5.74
CA ALA A 382 -2.75 -16.09 -6.92
C ALA A 382 -3.85 -16.70 -7.81
N ASP A 383 -4.98 -17.07 -7.21
CA ASP A 383 -6.19 -17.59 -7.84
C ASP A 383 -7.12 -16.49 -8.40
N THR A 384 -6.79 -15.20 -8.22
CA THR A 384 -7.42 -14.12 -8.98
C THR A 384 -7.04 -14.26 -10.46
N THR A 385 -8.02 -14.22 -11.34
CA THR A 385 -7.82 -14.38 -12.78
C THR A 385 -7.19 -13.13 -13.41
N GLY A 386 -6.69 -13.26 -14.64
CA GLY A 386 -6.22 -12.10 -15.42
C GLY A 386 -7.32 -11.06 -15.64
N ALA A 387 -8.52 -11.52 -16.01
CA ALA A 387 -9.68 -10.68 -16.31
C ALA A 387 -10.18 -9.92 -15.07
N GLU A 388 -10.27 -10.57 -13.91
CA GLU A 388 -10.68 -9.92 -12.65
C GLU A 388 -9.71 -8.80 -12.24
N ARG A 389 -8.40 -9.03 -12.39
CA ARG A 389 -7.39 -8.00 -12.13
C ARG A 389 -7.49 -6.85 -13.10
N GLU A 390 -7.70 -7.13 -14.39
CA GLU A 390 -7.83 -6.08 -15.41
C GLU A 390 -9.11 -5.26 -15.21
N ALA A 391 -10.24 -5.90 -14.90
CA ALA A 391 -11.47 -5.22 -14.54
C ALA A 391 -11.28 -4.28 -13.34
N ARG A 392 -10.61 -4.75 -12.28
CA ARG A 392 -10.32 -3.91 -11.11
C ARG A 392 -9.39 -2.74 -11.43
N ILE A 393 -8.39 -2.96 -12.27
CA ILE A 393 -7.48 -1.90 -12.72
C ILE A 393 -8.25 -0.84 -13.52
N ASP A 394 -9.11 -1.26 -14.45
CA ASP A 394 -9.90 -0.36 -15.28
C ASP A 394 -10.98 0.38 -14.46
N GLU A 395 -11.50 -0.22 -13.40
CA GLU A 395 -12.39 0.45 -12.42
C GLU A 395 -11.64 1.57 -11.70
N VAL A 396 -10.45 1.30 -11.16
CA VAL A 396 -9.62 2.31 -10.46
C VAL A 396 -9.14 3.42 -11.41
N LEU A 397 -8.81 3.08 -12.66
CA LEU A 397 -8.42 4.07 -13.66
C LEU A 397 -9.58 5.04 -13.97
N ARG A 398 -10.81 4.54 -14.06
CA ARG A 398 -12.02 5.36 -14.24
C ARG A 398 -12.31 6.25 -13.06
N GLU A 399 -12.31 5.66 -11.86
CA GLU A 399 -12.53 6.35 -10.60
C GLU A 399 -11.58 7.55 -10.43
N LEU A 400 -10.33 7.41 -10.85
CA LEU A 400 -9.30 8.44 -10.73
C LEU A 400 -9.10 9.29 -11.99
N LYS A 401 -9.96 9.12 -13.00
CA LYS A 401 -9.89 9.84 -14.29
C LYS A 401 -8.52 9.70 -14.98
N LEU A 402 -7.96 8.49 -14.97
CA LEU A 402 -6.65 8.14 -15.52
C LEU A 402 -6.72 7.28 -16.80
N ASP A 403 -7.90 6.91 -17.30
CA ASP A 403 -8.06 6.00 -18.44
C ASP A 403 -7.32 6.46 -19.69
N ILE A 404 -7.42 7.74 -20.02
CA ILE A 404 -6.76 8.35 -21.18
C ILE A 404 -5.23 8.39 -21.04
N HIS A 405 -4.71 8.12 -19.85
CA HIS A 405 -3.28 8.12 -19.54
C HIS A 405 -2.74 6.72 -19.22
N LYS A 406 -3.57 5.68 -19.31
CA LYS A 406 -3.19 4.31 -18.91
C LYS A 406 -1.96 3.75 -19.63
N GLU A 407 -1.75 4.16 -20.89
CA GLU A 407 -0.60 3.74 -21.71
C GLU A 407 0.59 4.74 -21.67
N LYS A 408 0.44 5.89 -21.01
CA LYS A 408 1.56 6.84 -20.83
C LYS A 408 2.55 6.29 -19.81
N LYS A 409 3.84 6.58 -20.02
CA LYS A 409 4.89 6.31 -19.02
C LYS A 409 4.70 7.23 -17.82
N VAL A 410 4.93 6.72 -16.62
CA VAL A 410 4.79 7.49 -15.37
C VAL A 410 5.73 8.72 -15.36
N THR A 411 6.93 8.63 -15.96
CA THR A 411 7.84 9.78 -16.16
C THR A 411 7.24 10.94 -16.94
N SER A 412 6.27 10.68 -17.82
CA SER A 412 5.67 11.69 -18.72
C SER A 412 4.42 12.36 -18.16
N LEU A 413 3.96 11.97 -16.97
CA LEU A 413 2.77 12.50 -16.33
C LEU A 413 3.06 13.80 -15.58
N SER A 414 2.05 14.68 -15.44
CA SER A 414 2.12 15.86 -14.56
C SER A 414 2.23 15.45 -13.08
N GLY A 415 2.59 16.38 -12.20
CA GLY A 415 2.67 16.13 -10.75
C GLY A 415 1.37 15.56 -10.18
N GLY A 416 0.24 16.24 -10.43
CA GLY A 416 -1.07 15.80 -9.97
C GLY A 416 -1.46 14.42 -10.54
N GLN A 417 -1.18 14.17 -11.82
CA GLN A 417 -1.46 12.86 -12.44
C GLN A 417 -0.63 11.73 -11.80
N ARG A 418 0.66 11.96 -11.51
CA ARG A 418 1.48 10.96 -10.78
C ARG A 418 0.93 10.71 -9.39
N LYS A 419 0.49 11.74 -8.67
CA LYS A 419 -0.15 11.55 -7.36
C LYS A 419 -1.42 10.72 -7.46
N ARG A 420 -2.26 10.95 -8.47
CA ARG A 420 -3.43 10.09 -8.74
C ARG A 420 -3.02 8.64 -8.97
N VAL A 421 -1.91 8.36 -9.68
CA VAL A 421 -1.38 6.99 -9.82
C VAL A 421 -0.90 6.41 -8.48
N SER A 422 -0.28 7.22 -7.61
CA SER A 422 0.09 6.81 -6.25
C SER A 422 -1.14 6.41 -5.42
N VAL A 423 -2.23 7.16 -5.50
CA VAL A 423 -3.54 6.83 -4.89
C VAL A 423 -4.13 5.56 -5.52
N ALA A 424 -4.07 5.43 -6.84
CA ALA A 424 -4.58 4.27 -7.58
C ALA A 424 -4.00 2.94 -7.08
N LEU A 425 -2.71 2.91 -6.75
CA LEU A 425 -2.05 1.71 -6.23
C LEU A 425 -2.62 1.26 -4.88
N GLU A 426 -3.03 2.20 -4.02
CA GLU A 426 -3.66 1.88 -2.75
C GLU A 426 -5.14 1.53 -2.92
N LEU A 427 -5.82 2.16 -3.88
CA LEU A 427 -7.21 1.84 -4.17
C LEU A 427 -7.42 0.44 -4.76
N LEU A 428 -6.40 -0.21 -5.35
CA LEU A 428 -6.53 -1.58 -5.88
C LEU A 428 -7.23 -2.51 -4.88
N THR A 429 -6.89 -2.42 -3.59
CA THR A 429 -7.40 -3.27 -2.51
C THR A 429 -8.74 -2.84 -1.91
N LYS A 430 -9.39 -1.78 -2.42
CA LYS A 430 -10.66 -1.21 -1.89
C LYS A 430 -10.61 -0.89 -0.39
N PRO A 431 -9.59 -0.16 0.12
CA PRO A 431 -9.56 0.22 1.52
C PRO A 431 -10.76 1.13 1.86
N SER A 432 -11.34 0.96 3.06
CA SER A 432 -12.41 1.83 3.54
C SER A 432 -11.87 3.13 4.16
N LEU A 433 -10.64 3.10 4.68
CA LEU A 433 -9.94 4.23 5.27
C LEU A 433 -8.64 4.50 4.51
N ILE A 434 -8.43 5.74 4.06
CA ILE A 434 -7.25 6.14 3.30
C ILE A 434 -6.53 7.28 4.01
N PHE A 435 -5.25 7.09 4.25
CA PHE A 435 -4.34 8.10 4.76
C PHE A 435 -3.46 8.65 3.64
N LEU A 436 -3.31 9.96 3.56
CA LEU A 436 -2.41 10.60 2.62
C LEU A 436 -1.44 11.53 3.36
N ASP A 437 -0.14 11.33 3.15
CA ASP A 437 0.90 12.22 3.65
C ASP A 437 1.25 13.23 2.56
N GLU A 438 1.01 14.51 2.85
CA GLU A 438 1.27 15.67 1.99
C GLU A 438 0.99 15.44 0.49
N PRO A 439 -0.24 15.07 0.10
CA PRO A 439 -0.52 14.68 -1.27
C PRO A 439 -0.41 15.79 -2.29
N THR A 440 -0.42 17.05 -1.84
CA THR A 440 -0.43 18.23 -2.69
C THR A 440 0.91 18.98 -2.67
N SER A 441 1.91 18.43 -1.99
CA SER A 441 3.26 18.99 -1.90
C SER A 441 3.92 19.08 -3.28
N GLY A 442 4.41 20.27 -3.62
CA GLY A 442 5.10 20.52 -4.89
C GLY A 442 4.19 20.58 -6.13
N LEU A 443 2.86 20.66 -5.94
CA LEU A 443 1.90 20.90 -7.02
C LEU A 443 1.62 22.41 -7.16
N ASP A 444 1.25 22.85 -8.36
CA ASP A 444 0.68 24.18 -8.53
C ASP A 444 -0.75 24.24 -7.95
N PRO A 445 -1.28 25.44 -7.64
CA PRO A 445 -2.59 25.58 -7.00
C PRO A 445 -3.75 24.94 -7.77
N GLY A 446 -3.70 24.90 -9.11
CA GLY A 446 -4.73 24.26 -9.92
C GLY A 446 -4.70 22.74 -9.74
N MET A 447 -3.51 22.15 -9.79
CA MET A 447 -3.31 20.72 -9.53
C MET A 447 -3.62 20.32 -8.07
N ASP A 448 -3.33 21.19 -7.09
CA ASP A 448 -3.68 20.99 -5.67
C ASP A 448 -5.20 20.80 -5.50
N ARG A 449 -5.97 21.77 -6.01
CA ARG A 449 -7.44 21.72 -6.01
C ARG A 449 -7.99 20.47 -6.69
N ASP A 450 -7.43 20.13 -7.84
CA ASP A 450 -7.79 18.94 -8.62
C ASP A 450 -7.57 17.61 -7.86
N VAL A 451 -6.57 17.56 -6.99
CA VAL A 451 -6.29 16.40 -6.13
C VAL A 451 -7.23 16.41 -4.93
N MET A 452 -7.44 17.55 -4.28
CA MET A 452 -8.35 17.65 -3.12
C MET A 452 -9.82 17.37 -3.49
N GLN A 453 -10.29 17.83 -4.64
CA GLN A 453 -11.62 17.49 -5.16
C GLN A 453 -11.78 15.99 -5.45
N LEU A 454 -10.73 15.35 -5.94
CA LEU A 454 -10.74 13.91 -6.12
C LEU A 454 -10.86 13.18 -4.77
N LEU A 455 -10.11 13.62 -3.75
CA LEU A 455 -10.21 13.04 -2.40
C LEU A 455 -11.58 13.25 -1.78
N ARG A 456 -12.20 14.42 -1.99
CA ARG A 456 -13.60 14.69 -1.63
C ARG A 456 -14.55 13.70 -2.30
N GLY A 457 -14.41 13.49 -3.61
CA GLY A 457 -15.21 12.51 -4.34
C GLY A 457 -15.06 11.08 -3.80
N LEU A 458 -13.85 10.67 -3.42
CA LEU A 458 -13.64 9.37 -2.77
C LEU A 458 -14.37 9.27 -1.43
N ALA A 459 -14.45 10.36 -0.68
CA ALA A 459 -15.19 10.41 0.58
C ALA A 459 -16.71 10.35 0.36
N ASP A 460 -17.22 11.09 -0.63
CA ASP A 460 -18.62 11.07 -1.05
C ASP A 460 -19.06 9.68 -1.54
N ASP A 461 -18.16 8.95 -2.20
CA ASP A 461 -18.36 7.55 -2.61
C ASP A 461 -18.38 6.56 -1.43
N GLY A 462 -18.20 7.04 -0.20
CA GLY A 462 -18.38 6.29 1.03
C GLY A 462 -17.10 5.90 1.76
N ARG A 463 -15.94 6.46 1.39
CA ARG A 463 -14.67 6.16 2.09
C ARG A 463 -14.36 7.22 3.14
N THR A 464 -13.59 6.85 4.16
CA THR A 464 -13.03 7.84 5.09
C THR A 464 -11.63 8.21 4.60
N VAL A 465 -11.35 9.50 4.47
CA VAL A 465 -10.08 10.00 3.91
C VAL A 465 -9.44 10.99 4.89
N LEU A 466 -8.24 10.68 5.36
CA LEU A 466 -7.45 11.57 6.20
C LEU A 466 -6.22 12.06 5.45
N VAL A 467 -6.11 13.38 5.26
CA VAL A 467 -5.04 14.03 4.53
C VAL A 467 -4.20 14.88 5.48
N VAL A 468 -2.91 14.55 5.59
CA VAL A 468 -1.92 15.44 6.20
C VAL A 468 -1.46 16.43 5.14
N THR A 469 -1.58 17.73 5.38
CA THR A 469 -1.15 18.75 4.40
C THR A 469 -0.56 19.98 5.08
N HIS A 470 0.31 20.68 4.36
CA HIS A 470 0.77 22.02 4.70
C HIS A 470 0.09 23.09 3.85
N SER A 471 -0.62 22.70 2.77
CA SER A 471 -1.44 23.61 1.96
C SER A 471 -2.74 23.92 2.71
N VAL A 472 -3.06 25.20 2.81
CA VAL A 472 -4.27 25.70 3.47
C VAL A 472 -5.34 26.15 2.48
N ALA A 473 -5.07 26.09 1.18
CA ALA A 473 -5.93 26.65 0.14
C ALA A 473 -7.28 25.94 0.05
N GLU A 474 -7.28 24.61 0.19
CA GLU A 474 -8.44 23.76 -0.08
C GLU A 474 -9.03 23.11 1.19
N LEU A 475 -8.75 23.69 2.37
CA LEU A 475 -9.25 23.15 3.64
C LEU A 475 -10.78 23.20 3.75
N ALA A 476 -11.43 24.13 3.04
CA ALA A 476 -12.88 24.25 3.00
C ALA A 476 -13.59 23.04 2.38
N LEU A 477 -12.87 22.18 1.64
CA LEU A 477 -13.42 20.92 1.10
C LEU A 477 -13.53 19.81 2.16
N CYS A 478 -12.87 19.98 3.30
CA CYS A 478 -12.80 18.98 4.37
C CYS A 478 -13.98 19.13 5.34
N ASP A 479 -14.51 18.02 5.83
CA ASP A 479 -15.58 18.02 6.84
C ASP A 479 -15.05 18.41 8.22
N LYS A 480 -13.80 18.01 8.52
CA LYS A 480 -13.12 18.30 9.79
C LYS A 480 -11.65 18.66 9.55
N LEU A 481 -11.12 19.45 10.47
CA LEU A 481 -9.76 19.92 10.51
C LEU A 481 -9.15 19.62 11.88
N LEU A 482 -8.04 18.88 11.89
CA LEU A 482 -7.19 18.66 13.04
C LEU A 482 -5.96 19.57 12.95
N VAL A 483 -5.82 20.49 13.89
CA VAL A 483 -4.66 21.39 13.97
C VAL A 483 -3.73 20.92 15.07
N MET A 484 -2.49 20.61 14.69
CA MET A 484 -1.43 20.23 15.62
C MET A 484 -0.60 21.43 16.05
N ALA A 485 -0.45 21.62 17.36
CA ALA A 485 0.47 22.60 17.94
C ALA A 485 1.94 22.13 17.87
N PRO A 486 2.92 23.06 17.91
CA PRO A 486 4.29 22.72 18.24
C PRO A 486 4.36 21.85 19.50
N GLY A 487 5.21 20.82 19.49
CA GLY A 487 5.37 19.92 20.63
C GLY A 487 4.39 18.75 20.69
N GLY A 488 3.53 18.57 19.68
CA GLY A 488 2.83 17.29 19.47
C GLY A 488 1.44 17.14 20.05
N ALA A 489 0.82 18.24 20.50
CA ALA A 489 -0.52 18.25 21.08
C ALA A 489 -1.58 18.79 20.09
N VAL A 490 -2.85 18.53 20.36
CA VAL A 490 -3.98 19.09 19.58
C VAL A 490 -4.22 20.54 19.98
N ALA A 491 -4.29 21.42 18.98
CA ALA A 491 -4.64 22.83 19.14
C ALA A 491 -6.11 23.11 18.78
N TYR A 492 -6.69 22.31 17.89
CA TYR A 492 -8.09 22.42 17.46
C TYR A 492 -8.53 21.14 16.75
N PHE A 493 -9.79 20.74 16.93
CA PHE A 493 -10.46 19.74 16.11
C PHE A 493 -11.92 20.13 15.84
N GLY A 494 -12.32 20.26 14.58
CA GLY A 494 -13.68 20.69 14.24
C GLY A 494 -13.82 21.13 12.77
N PRO A 495 -14.94 21.73 12.38
CA PRO A 495 -15.14 22.25 11.02
C PRO A 495 -14.08 23.31 10.63
N PRO A 496 -13.53 23.29 9.41
CA PRO A 496 -12.54 24.27 8.97
C PRO A 496 -12.99 25.73 9.08
N GLU A 497 -14.28 25.99 8.86
CA GLU A 497 -14.89 27.33 8.87
C GLU A 497 -14.84 28.00 10.25
N GLU A 498 -14.87 27.21 11.32
CA GLU A 498 -14.84 27.71 12.71
C GLU A 498 -13.40 27.95 13.20
N ALA A 499 -12.40 27.36 12.55
CA ALA A 499 -11.05 27.26 13.10
C ALA A 499 -10.34 28.62 13.20
N LEU A 500 -10.43 29.46 12.17
CA LEU A 500 -9.81 30.80 12.17
C LEU A 500 -10.39 31.70 13.27
N ASN A 501 -11.72 31.68 13.41
CA ASN A 501 -12.42 32.37 14.48
C ASN A 501 -12.02 31.83 15.87
N PHE A 502 -11.91 30.51 16.01
CA PHE A 502 -11.45 29.88 17.26
C PHE A 502 -10.06 30.40 17.66
N PHE A 503 -9.12 30.52 16.72
CA PHE A 503 -7.78 31.04 17.02
C PHE A 503 -7.76 32.56 17.22
N GLY A 504 -8.71 33.29 16.62
CA GLY A 504 -8.82 34.75 16.66
C GLY A 504 -7.97 35.45 15.60
N TYR A 505 -7.85 34.83 14.41
CA TYR A 505 -7.06 35.36 13.28
C TYR A 505 -7.85 35.27 11.98
N ASP A 506 -7.55 36.15 11.03
CA ASP A 506 -8.20 36.16 9.71
C ASP A 506 -7.53 35.24 8.69
N THR A 507 -6.27 34.86 8.92
CA THR A 507 -5.50 34.02 8.00
C THR A 507 -4.75 32.89 8.70
N TRP A 508 -4.54 31.78 8.00
CA TRP A 508 -3.73 30.67 8.48
C TRP A 508 -2.24 31.03 8.64
N ALA A 509 -1.75 32.00 7.88
CA ALA A 509 -0.39 32.50 8.03
C ALA A 509 -0.18 33.12 9.42
N ASP A 510 -1.17 33.88 9.91
CA ASP A 510 -1.12 34.47 11.24
C ASP A 510 -1.22 33.41 12.35
N VAL A 511 -2.04 32.38 12.17
CA VAL A 511 -2.12 31.24 13.11
C VAL A 511 -0.78 30.52 13.21
N PHE A 512 -0.14 30.20 12.09
CA PHE A 512 1.17 29.54 12.11
C PHE A 512 2.27 30.45 12.66
N SER A 513 2.25 31.75 12.35
CA SER A 513 3.13 32.75 12.96
C SER A 513 2.95 32.79 14.48
N ALA A 514 1.70 32.73 14.97
CA ALA A 514 1.42 32.67 16.40
C ALA A 514 1.98 31.40 17.05
N PHE A 515 1.89 30.23 16.40
CA PHE A 515 2.52 29.00 16.89
C PHE A 515 4.05 29.10 16.97
N GLU A 516 4.69 29.82 16.05
CA GLU A 516 6.15 30.00 16.07
C GLU A 516 6.60 31.04 17.10
N ASN A 517 5.84 32.14 17.25
CA ASN A 517 6.14 33.22 18.19
C ASN A 517 5.81 32.83 19.64
N TYR A 518 4.78 32.01 19.83
CA TYR A 518 4.29 31.60 21.15
C TYR A 518 4.35 30.07 21.32
N ARG A 519 5.56 29.51 21.20
CA ARG A 519 5.80 28.05 21.32
C ARG A 519 5.47 27.47 22.69
N ASP A 520 5.64 28.26 23.74
CA ASP A 520 5.38 27.85 25.13
C ASP A 520 3.94 28.12 25.59
N TYR A 521 3.11 28.73 24.73
CA TYR A 521 1.71 28.95 25.03
C TYR A 521 0.95 27.63 25.06
N ASP A 522 0.08 27.45 26.06
CA ASP A 522 -0.71 26.23 26.25
C ASP A 522 -1.90 26.16 25.29
N TRP A 523 -1.61 25.95 24.00
CA TRP A 523 -2.61 25.77 22.95
C TRP A 523 -3.55 24.58 23.23
N ALA A 524 -3.01 23.52 23.84
CA ALA A 524 -3.79 22.33 24.20
C ALA A 524 -4.75 22.62 25.35
N GLY A 525 -4.33 23.37 26.37
CA GLY A 525 -5.20 23.84 27.44
C GLY A 525 -6.31 24.75 26.93
N ARG A 526 -6.00 25.70 26.03
CA ARG A 526 -7.01 26.54 25.36
C ARG A 526 -8.04 25.69 24.61
N TRP A 527 -7.58 24.68 23.86
CA TRP A 527 -8.44 23.73 23.18
C TRP A 527 -9.36 22.98 24.15
N LYS A 528 -8.80 22.31 25.17
CA LYS A 528 -9.54 21.52 26.15
C LYS A 528 -10.54 22.36 26.97
N GLY A 529 -10.26 23.65 27.17
CA GLY A 529 -11.15 24.60 27.84
C GLY A 529 -12.28 25.17 26.97
N SER A 530 -12.35 24.81 25.69
CA SER A 530 -13.29 25.41 24.72
C SER A 530 -14.62 24.66 24.60
N GLN A 531 -15.65 25.35 24.10
CA GLN A 531 -16.93 24.72 23.75
C GLN A 531 -16.78 23.72 22.58
N HIS A 532 -15.90 24.01 21.62
CA HIS A 532 -15.62 23.10 20.49
C HIS A 532 -15.09 21.74 20.97
N TYR A 533 -14.26 21.71 22.00
CA TYR A 533 -13.77 20.48 22.60
C TYR A 533 -14.92 19.64 23.19
N GLN A 534 -15.84 20.27 23.91
CA GLN A 534 -17.03 19.59 24.45
C GLN A 534 -17.88 18.98 23.33
N MET A 535 -17.99 19.65 22.19
CA MET A 535 -18.81 19.20 21.07
C MET A 535 -18.15 18.09 20.23
N TYR A 536 -16.82 18.11 20.08
CA TYR A 536 -16.14 17.28 19.07
C TYR A 536 -15.14 16.25 19.63
N ALA A 537 -14.73 16.33 20.90
CA ALA A 537 -13.67 15.47 21.43
C ALA A 537 -13.90 14.94 22.86
N ALA A 538 -14.72 15.60 23.69
CA ALA A 538 -14.86 15.26 25.11
C ALA A 538 -15.27 13.80 25.36
N ASP A 539 -16.22 13.25 24.59
CA ASP A 539 -16.67 11.86 24.76
C ASP A 539 -15.55 10.85 24.49
N ILE A 540 -14.65 11.17 23.57
CA ILE A 540 -13.52 10.32 23.18
C ILE A 540 -12.40 10.41 24.22
N ASP A 541 -12.15 11.62 24.74
CA ASP A 541 -11.10 11.91 25.75
C ASP A 541 -11.51 11.52 27.17
N ALA A 542 -12.80 11.28 27.44
CA ALA A 542 -13.29 10.85 28.75
C ALA A 542 -12.85 9.43 29.14
N ILE A 543 -12.38 8.63 28.17
CA ILE A 543 -12.02 7.22 28.36
C ILE A 543 -10.55 7.12 28.74
N ALA A 544 -10.27 6.72 29.99
CA ALA A 544 -8.92 6.72 30.55
C ALA A 544 -7.83 6.06 29.67
N PRO A 545 -6.62 6.64 29.63
CA PRO A 545 -5.52 6.14 28.82
C PRO A 545 -5.09 4.74 29.25
N GLN A 546 -4.92 3.84 28.28
CA GLN A 546 -4.40 2.51 28.50
C GLN A 546 -2.95 2.41 28.02
N SER A 547 -2.14 1.61 28.72
CA SER A 547 -0.82 1.23 28.23
C SER A 547 -0.97 0.27 27.05
N VAL A 548 -0.27 0.52 25.95
CA VAL A 548 -0.33 -0.36 24.78
C VAL A 548 0.40 -1.67 25.08
N GLN A 549 -0.36 -2.71 25.43
CA GLN A 549 0.16 -4.08 25.49
C GLN A 549 0.13 -4.68 24.08
N MET A 550 1.32 -4.79 23.47
CA MET A 550 1.49 -5.36 22.15
C MET A 550 1.38 -6.90 22.19
N PRO A 551 0.58 -7.52 21.31
CA PRO A 551 0.64 -8.97 21.09
C PRO A 551 2.07 -9.44 20.76
N PRO A 552 2.43 -10.71 21.03
CA PRO A 552 3.72 -11.26 20.63
C PRO A 552 3.91 -11.13 19.11
N MET A 553 5.12 -10.76 18.66
CA MET A 553 5.42 -10.39 17.26
C MET A 553 5.08 -11.46 16.22
N GLN A 554 4.98 -12.73 16.63
CA GLN A 554 4.54 -13.83 15.76
C GLN A 554 3.08 -13.65 15.32
N ALA A 555 2.22 -13.09 16.18
CA ALA A 555 0.80 -12.82 15.89
C ALA A 555 0.59 -11.61 14.95
N MET A 556 1.57 -10.70 14.86
CA MET A 556 1.50 -9.53 13.97
C MET A 556 2.03 -9.81 12.56
N LYS A 557 2.70 -10.95 12.32
CA LYS A 557 3.27 -11.25 11.01
C LYS A 557 2.13 -11.53 10.03
N PRO A 558 1.95 -10.70 8.99
CA PRO A 558 0.91 -10.96 8.03
C PRO A 558 1.19 -12.27 7.30
N PRO A 559 0.16 -13.05 6.96
CA PRO A 559 0.32 -14.18 6.07
C PRO A 559 0.96 -13.68 4.78
N LYS A 560 1.90 -14.47 4.24
CA LYS A 560 2.49 -14.16 2.93
C LYS A 560 1.35 -14.18 1.92
N PRO A 561 1.12 -13.09 1.17
CA PRO A 561 0.10 -13.07 0.13
C PRO A 561 0.48 -14.18 -0.86
N GLN A 562 1.46 -13.96 -1.72
CA GLN A 562 1.82 -14.96 -2.73
C GLN A 562 2.91 -15.93 -2.29
N GLY A 563 2.86 -17.13 -2.88
CA GLY A 563 3.95 -18.10 -2.81
C GLY A 563 5.25 -17.52 -3.38
N TRP A 564 6.37 -17.98 -2.85
CA TRP A 564 7.69 -17.45 -3.18
C TRP A 564 7.98 -17.43 -4.70
N MET A 565 7.62 -18.51 -5.42
CA MET A 565 7.87 -18.63 -6.86
C MET A 565 7.02 -17.64 -7.68
N SER A 566 5.76 -17.42 -7.31
CA SER A 566 4.89 -16.44 -7.99
C SER A 566 5.42 -15.02 -7.84
N GLN A 567 5.87 -14.66 -6.62
CA GLN A 567 6.50 -13.38 -6.38
C GLN A 567 7.78 -13.23 -7.19
N PHE A 568 8.67 -14.23 -7.16
CA PHE A 568 9.91 -14.23 -7.92
C PHE A 568 9.66 -14.02 -9.42
N LEU A 569 8.78 -14.79 -10.05
CA LEU A 569 8.45 -14.66 -11.48
C LEU A 569 7.83 -13.30 -11.82
N THR A 570 6.98 -12.78 -10.94
CA THR A 570 6.37 -11.46 -11.12
C THR A 570 7.41 -10.34 -11.05
N LEU A 571 8.33 -10.42 -10.09
CA LEU A 571 9.42 -9.44 -9.92
C LEU A 571 10.42 -9.51 -11.06
N VAL A 572 10.80 -10.71 -11.53
CA VAL A 572 11.66 -10.89 -12.71
C VAL A 572 11.01 -10.23 -13.93
N ARG A 573 9.73 -10.52 -14.21
CA ARG A 573 9.01 -9.92 -15.34
C ARG A 573 8.88 -8.40 -15.21
N ARG A 574 8.58 -7.90 -14.01
CA ARG A 574 8.55 -6.45 -13.74
C ARG A 574 9.89 -5.82 -14.02
N TYR A 575 10.96 -6.39 -13.48
CA TYR A 575 12.29 -5.83 -13.58
C TYR A 575 12.81 -5.84 -15.03
N VAL A 576 12.61 -6.94 -15.76
CA VAL A 576 12.87 -6.99 -17.22
C VAL A 576 12.04 -5.93 -17.95
N SER A 577 10.77 -5.73 -17.60
CA SER A 577 9.95 -4.69 -18.23
C SER A 577 10.42 -3.27 -17.90
N VAL A 578 11.01 -3.03 -16.72
CA VAL A 578 11.60 -1.73 -16.34
C VAL A 578 12.85 -1.49 -17.19
N ILE A 579 13.79 -2.45 -17.20
CA ILE A 579 15.02 -2.40 -18.01
C ILE A 579 14.69 -2.20 -19.49
N ALA A 580 13.76 -2.97 -20.03
CA ALA A 580 13.36 -2.88 -21.44
C ALA A 580 12.69 -1.55 -21.80
N SER A 581 12.13 -0.84 -20.82
CA SER A 581 11.51 0.47 -21.03
C SER A 581 12.53 1.61 -21.03
N ASP A 582 13.74 1.38 -20.52
CA ASP A 582 14.86 2.32 -20.54
C ASP A 582 15.83 2.00 -21.69
N LYS A 583 15.58 2.63 -22.84
CA LYS A 583 16.40 2.46 -24.05
C LYS A 583 17.85 2.90 -23.85
N GLY A 584 18.09 3.92 -23.01
CA GLY A 584 19.42 4.44 -22.76
C GLY A 584 20.26 3.43 -21.97
N PHE A 585 19.66 2.86 -20.92
CA PHE A 585 20.29 1.80 -20.15
C PHE A 585 20.56 0.53 -20.98
N LEU A 586 19.60 0.11 -21.82
CA LEU A 586 19.79 -1.02 -22.74
C LEU A 586 20.95 -0.79 -23.72
N ALA A 587 21.02 0.40 -24.34
CA ALA A 587 22.12 0.73 -25.24
C ALA A 587 23.48 0.68 -24.52
N LEU A 588 23.55 1.27 -23.32
CA LEU A 588 24.76 1.25 -22.50
C LEU A 588 25.18 -0.19 -22.11
N THR A 589 24.20 -1.04 -21.81
CA THR A 589 24.42 -2.46 -21.46
C THR A 589 25.09 -3.23 -22.59
N VAL A 590 24.85 -2.87 -23.85
CA VAL A 590 25.49 -3.50 -25.01
C VAL A 590 26.81 -2.81 -25.37
N ILE A 591 26.84 -1.48 -25.40
CA ILE A 591 28.02 -0.70 -25.82
C ILE A 591 29.19 -0.89 -24.86
N LEU A 592 28.96 -0.85 -23.53
CA LEU A 592 30.03 -0.91 -22.54
C LEU A 592 30.92 -2.17 -22.70
N PRO A 593 30.38 -3.41 -22.66
CA PRO A 593 31.15 -4.62 -22.91
C PRO A 593 31.75 -4.72 -24.32
N LEU A 594 31.10 -4.16 -25.35
CA LEU A 594 31.71 -4.08 -26.70
C LEU A 594 33.00 -3.25 -26.66
N VAL A 595 32.96 -2.08 -26.04
CA VAL A 595 34.12 -1.19 -25.88
C VAL A 595 35.20 -1.90 -25.04
N LEU A 596 34.84 -2.46 -23.89
CA LEU A 596 35.80 -3.13 -23.00
C LEU A 596 36.49 -4.33 -23.66
N GLY A 597 35.76 -5.17 -24.40
CA GLY A 597 36.34 -6.25 -25.18
C GLY A 597 37.24 -5.74 -26.32
N SER A 598 36.79 -4.70 -27.03
CA SER A 598 37.52 -4.12 -28.16
C SER A 598 38.82 -3.43 -27.75
N VAL A 599 38.91 -2.86 -26.54
CA VAL A 599 40.15 -2.25 -26.03
C VAL A 599 41.30 -3.27 -26.02
N SER A 600 41.02 -4.54 -25.76
CA SER A 600 42.07 -5.57 -25.81
C SER A 600 42.66 -5.75 -27.22
N LEU A 601 41.88 -5.49 -28.28
CA LEU A 601 42.30 -5.62 -29.68
C LEU A 601 43.36 -4.57 -30.08
N LEU A 602 43.49 -3.49 -29.32
CA LEU A 602 44.49 -2.44 -29.58
C LEU A 602 45.92 -2.88 -29.22
N ILE A 603 46.09 -4.01 -28.54
CA ILE A 603 47.40 -4.55 -28.17
C ILE A 603 47.93 -5.39 -29.33
N ASP A 604 48.86 -4.79 -30.10
CA ASP A 604 49.34 -5.30 -31.39
C ASP A 604 50.61 -6.18 -31.31
N SER A 605 51.21 -6.36 -30.12
CA SER A 605 52.44 -7.15 -29.95
C SER A 605 52.17 -8.67 -30.05
N GLY A 606 52.22 -9.19 -31.28
CA GLY A 606 52.37 -10.61 -31.61
C GLY A 606 51.09 -11.43 -31.68
N LYS A 607 49.92 -10.94 -31.20
CA LYS A 607 48.61 -11.63 -31.16
C LYS A 607 48.58 -13.02 -30.50
N ASP A 608 49.73 -13.56 -30.11
CA ASP A 608 49.87 -14.90 -29.58
C ASP A 608 49.67 -14.94 -28.07
N LEU A 609 48.71 -15.75 -27.63
CA LEU A 609 48.52 -16.13 -26.22
C LEU A 609 49.26 -17.43 -25.88
N LEU A 610 50.36 -17.69 -26.59
CA LEU A 610 51.17 -18.90 -26.47
C LEU A 610 52.49 -18.61 -25.76
N VAL A 611 53.20 -19.69 -25.42
CA VAL A 611 54.55 -19.63 -24.85
C VAL A 611 55.51 -19.06 -25.89
N ASN A 612 56.34 -18.09 -25.50
CA ASN A 612 57.37 -17.55 -26.39
C ASN A 612 58.42 -18.61 -26.72
N THR A 613 58.86 -18.65 -27.98
CA THR A 613 59.91 -19.57 -28.44
C THR A 613 61.32 -19.13 -28.06
N GLU A 614 61.50 -17.86 -27.68
CA GLU A 614 62.79 -17.33 -27.22
C GLU A 614 63.08 -17.78 -25.78
N ILE A 615 64.28 -18.31 -25.55
CA ILE A 615 64.74 -18.78 -24.23
C ILE A 615 65.65 -17.72 -23.61
N ASN A 616 65.37 -17.36 -22.35
CA ASN A 616 66.22 -16.46 -21.59
C ASN A 616 67.53 -17.16 -21.18
N PRO A 617 68.70 -16.67 -21.62
CA PRO A 617 69.98 -17.34 -21.37
C PRO A 617 70.38 -17.39 -19.89
N ASN A 618 69.81 -16.53 -19.03
CA ASN A 618 70.15 -16.46 -17.61
C ASN A 618 69.33 -17.43 -16.73
N THR A 619 68.14 -17.81 -17.20
CA THR A 619 67.19 -18.65 -16.46
C THR A 619 66.92 -20.00 -17.11
N GLY A 620 67.24 -20.17 -18.40
CA GLY A 620 66.95 -21.38 -19.17
C GLY A 620 65.46 -21.61 -19.44
N LYS A 621 64.61 -20.61 -19.17
CA LYS A 621 63.15 -20.65 -19.35
C LYS A 621 62.72 -19.75 -20.52
N PRO A 622 61.53 -19.95 -21.11
CA PRO A 622 60.95 -19.03 -22.08
C PRO A 622 60.94 -17.57 -21.59
N VAL A 623 61.14 -16.61 -22.49
CA VAL A 623 60.96 -15.18 -22.20
C VAL A 623 59.47 -14.94 -21.90
N ALA A 624 59.16 -14.19 -20.85
CA ALA A 624 57.76 -13.95 -20.46
C ALA A 624 56.96 -13.23 -21.56
N ASN A 625 55.80 -13.77 -21.91
CA ASN A 625 54.86 -13.14 -22.84
C ASN A 625 53.99 -12.12 -22.08
N GLY A 626 54.49 -10.89 -21.99
CA GLY A 626 53.77 -9.78 -21.36
C GLY A 626 52.46 -9.41 -22.06
N THR A 627 52.31 -9.72 -23.35
CA THR A 627 51.07 -9.50 -24.09
C THR A 627 49.94 -10.33 -23.48
N ALA A 628 50.15 -11.62 -23.23
CA ALA A 628 49.12 -12.52 -22.70
C ALA A 628 48.59 -12.06 -21.33
N LEU A 629 49.49 -11.66 -20.42
CA LEU A 629 49.13 -11.12 -19.11
C LEU A 629 48.36 -9.80 -19.21
N THR A 630 48.79 -8.90 -20.09
CA THR A 630 48.15 -7.59 -20.29
C THR A 630 46.74 -7.74 -20.87
N VAL A 631 46.56 -8.68 -21.79
CA VAL A 631 45.26 -8.98 -22.41
C VAL A 631 44.28 -9.54 -21.37
N LEU A 632 44.69 -10.56 -20.61
CA LEU A 632 43.83 -11.09 -19.55
C LEU A 632 43.53 -10.05 -18.48
N LEU A 633 44.50 -9.19 -18.14
CA LEU A 633 44.28 -8.09 -17.21
C LEU A 633 43.16 -7.16 -17.72
N ILE A 634 43.22 -6.72 -18.98
CA ILE A 634 42.19 -5.84 -19.56
C ILE A 634 40.82 -6.51 -19.58
N LEU A 635 40.75 -7.77 -20.01
CA LEU A 635 39.49 -8.51 -20.07
C LEU A 635 38.90 -8.76 -18.68
N ALA A 636 39.74 -9.13 -17.72
CA ALA A 636 39.32 -9.35 -16.34
C ALA A 636 38.83 -8.04 -15.69
N VAL A 637 39.58 -6.95 -15.83
CA VAL A 637 39.20 -5.63 -15.30
C VAL A 637 37.93 -5.12 -15.97
N GLY A 638 37.80 -5.30 -17.29
CA GLY A 638 36.60 -4.95 -18.04
C GLY A 638 35.36 -5.71 -17.55
N ALA A 639 35.45 -7.04 -17.46
CA ALA A 639 34.33 -7.86 -16.99
C ALA A 639 33.97 -7.55 -15.52
N CYS A 640 34.98 -7.35 -14.66
CA CYS A 640 34.79 -6.99 -13.27
C CYS A 640 34.09 -5.62 -13.13
N PHE A 641 34.58 -4.61 -13.85
CA PHE A 641 33.98 -3.27 -13.84
C PHE A 641 32.56 -3.28 -14.38
N ALA A 642 32.30 -3.94 -15.52
CA ALA A 642 30.96 -4.05 -16.11
C ALA A 642 29.97 -4.75 -15.16
N GLY A 643 30.37 -5.87 -14.55
CA GLY A 643 29.54 -6.60 -13.58
C GLY A 643 29.18 -5.76 -12.35
N ALA A 644 30.18 -5.14 -11.72
CA ALA A 644 29.96 -4.30 -10.54
C ALA A 644 29.16 -3.03 -10.87
N ALA A 645 29.41 -2.39 -12.02
CA ALA A 645 28.74 -1.16 -12.44
C ALA A 645 27.23 -1.33 -12.61
N ASN A 646 26.77 -2.46 -13.16
CA ASN A 646 25.35 -2.73 -13.36
C ASN A 646 24.56 -2.86 -12.05
N SER A 647 25.22 -3.25 -10.96
CA SER A 647 24.58 -3.65 -9.70
C SER A 647 24.78 -2.65 -8.57
N VAL A 648 25.82 -1.81 -8.62
CA VAL A 648 26.22 -0.92 -7.51
C VAL A 648 25.12 0.07 -7.08
N ARG A 649 24.24 0.47 -8.00
CA ARG A 649 23.11 1.39 -7.70
C ARG A 649 21.74 0.69 -7.60
N GLU A 650 21.66 -0.61 -7.83
CA GLU A 650 20.38 -1.26 -8.06
C GLU A 650 19.46 -1.25 -6.83
N LEU A 651 19.97 -1.71 -5.67
CA LEU A 651 19.17 -1.85 -4.46
C LEU A 651 18.86 -0.49 -3.82
N ILE A 652 19.77 0.47 -3.96
CA ILE A 652 19.56 1.81 -3.39
C ILE A 652 18.52 2.62 -4.15
N LYS A 653 18.48 2.51 -5.49
CA LYS A 653 17.48 3.18 -6.34
C LYS A 653 16.06 2.74 -6.00
N GLU A 654 15.87 1.45 -5.72
CA GLU A 654 14.55 0.88 -5.45
C GLU A 654 14.22 0.73 -3.96
N ARG A 655 15.10 1.18 -3.04
CA ARG A 655 14.93 0.95 -1.61
C ARG A 655 13.54 1.32 -1.11
N VAL A 656 13.09 2.52 -1.47
CA VAL A 656 11.81 3.06 -1.03
C VAL A 656 10.63 2.25 -1.56
N ILE A 657 10.73 1.74 -2.81
CA ILE A 657 9.74 0.83 -3.40
C ILE A 657 9.73 -0.50 -2.65
N TYR A 658 10.91 -1.06 -2.40
CA TYR A 658 11.07 -2.31 -1.66
C TYR A 658 10.49 -2.23 -0.24
N GLU A 659 10.77 -1.16 0.50
CA GLU A 659 10.27 -0.94 1.86
C GLU A 659 8.73 -0.90 1.89
N ARG A 660 8.11 -0.18 0.96
CA ARG A 660 6.64 -0.11 0.80
C ARG A 660 6.04 -1.49 0.47
N GLU A 661 6.59 -2.19 -0.52
CA GLU A 661 6.07 -3.52 -0.91
C GLU A 661 6.35 -4.58 0.16
N ARG A 662 7.40 -4.41 0.96
CA ARG A 662 7.69 -5.30 2.09
C ARG A 662 6.65 -5.18 3.18
N ALA A 663 6.18 -3.97 3.46
CA ALA A 663 5.07 -3.71 4.39
C ALA A 663 3.75 -4.42 3.97
N THR A 664 3.55 -4.67 2.68
CA THR A 664 2.37 -5.40 2.16
C THR A 664 2.58 -6.90 1.98
N GLY A 665 3.76 -7.44 2.32
CA GLY A 665 4.01 -8.89 2.34
C GLY A 665 4.98 -9.43 1.27
N LEU A 666 5.72 -8.57 0.57
CA LEU A 666 6.75 -9.00 -0.41
C LEU A 666 7.86 -9.83 0.27
N SER A 667 8.26 -10.97 -0.29
CA SER A 667 9.36 -11.77 0.24
C SER A 667 10.73 -11.18 -0.08
N ARG A 668 11.58 -11.02 0.96
CA ARG A 668 12.97 -10.57 0.83
C ARG A 668 13.78 -11.43 -0.14
N SER A 669 13.67 -12.76 -0.01
CA SER A 669 14.47 -13.67 -0.83
C SER A 669 13.98 -13.68 -2.28
N ALA A 670 12.67 -13.57 -2.52
CA ALA A 670 12.13 -13.46 -3.87
C ALA A 670 12.61 -12.18 -4.56
N TYR A 671 12.61 -11.06 -3.84
CA TYR A 671 13.16 -9.78 -4.32
C TYR A 671 14.65 -9.90 -4.66
N LEU A 672 15.48 -10.34 -3.72
CA LEU A 672 16.92 -10.46 -3.95
C LEU A 672 17.22 -11.41 -5.11
N MET A 673 16.61 -12.59 -5.14
CA MET A 673 16.84 -13.55 -6.22
C MET A 673 16.36 -13.03 -7.57
N SER A 674 15.29 -12.23 -7.62
CA SER A 674 14.86 -11.60 -8.89
C SER A 674 15.92 -10.64 -9.45
N LYS A 675 16.64 -9.92 -8.57
CA LYS A 675 17.75 -9.05 -8.97
C LYS A 675 18.97 -9.84 -9.39
N VAL A 676 19.39 -10.82 -8.58
CA VAL A 676 20.52 -11.70 -8.89
C VAL A 676 20.31 -12.45 -10.20
N PHE A 677 19.11 -12.96 -10.46
CA PHE A 677 18.80 -13.70 -11.68
C PHE A 677 18.86 -12.81 -12.94
N VAL A 678 18.18 -11.65 -12.93
CA VAL A 678 18.12 -10.77 -14.11
C VAL A 678 19.47 -10.09 -14.36
N LEU A 679 20.08 -9.48 -13.33
CA LEU A 679 21.39 -8.87 -13.47
C LEU A 679 22.46 -9.93 -13.78
N GLY A 680 22.37 -11.10 -13.16
CA GLY A 680 23.29 -12.20 -13.42
C GLY A 680 23.24 -12.64 -14.88
N LEU A 681 22.04 -12.81 -15.45
CA LEU A 681 21.89 -13.15 -16.87
C LEU A 681 22.50 -12.08 -17.78
N ILE A 682 22.22 -10.79 -17.50
CA ILE A 682 22.80 -9.68 -18.26
C ILE A 682 24.33 -9.73 -18.17
N THR A 683 24.88 -9.78 -16.95
CA THR A 683 26.32 -9.74 -16.72
C THR A 683 27.04 -10.96 -17.29
N VAL A 684 26.44 -12.14 -17.25
CA VAL A 684 26.99 -13.36 -17.89
C VAL A 684 27.06 -13.18 -19.41
N LEU A 685 26.00 -12.65 -20.04
CA LEU A 685 26.02 -12.35 -21.48
C LEU A 685 27.05 -11.26 -21.83
N GLN A 686 27.20 -10.24 -20.99
CA GLN A 686 28.24 -9.22 -21.17
C GLN A 686 29.65 -9.80 -21.03
N GLY A 687 29.88 -10.66 -20.04
CA GLY A 687 31.15 -11.35 -19.84
C GLY A 687 31.51 -12.27 -21.01
N LEU A 688 30.51 -12.99 -21.55
CA LEU A 688 30.67 -13.77 -22.77
C LEU A 688 31.06 -12.88 -23.96
N MET A 689 30.40 -11.73 -24.13
CA MET A 689 30.74 -10.80 -25.20
C MET A 689 32.15 -10.22 -25.07
N VAL A 690 32.55 -9.82 -23.86
CA VAL A 690 33.91 -9.36 -23.58
C VAL A 690 34.93 -10.46 -23.89
N GLY A 691 34.69 -11.69 -23.45
CA GLY A 691 35.56 -12.84 -23.72
C GLY A 691 35.67 -13.16 -25.21
N VAL A 692 34.54 -13.34 -25.90
CA VAL A 692 34.52 -13.67 -27.34
C VAL A 692 35.26 -12.62 -28.16
N ILE A 693 34.95 -11.34 -27.96
CA ILE A 693 35.63 -10.26 -28.68
C ILE A 693 37.12 -10.26 -28.34
N GLY A 694 37.44 -10.36 -27.05
CA GLY A 694 38.80 -10.29 -26.54
C GLY A 694 39.73 -11.39 -27.04
N PHE A 695 39.20 -12.59 -27.26
CA PHE A 695 39.97 -13.77 -27.67
C PHE A 695 39.87 -14.08 -29.17
N SER A 696 38.82 -13.64 -29.87
CA SER A 696 38.54 -14.02 -31.27
C SER A 696 39.64 -13.70 -32.29
N SER A 697 40.44 -12.65 -32.06
CA SER A 697 41.49 -12.20 -32.98
C SER A 697 42.88 -12.74 -32.63
N ARG A 698 42.97 -13.65 -31.65
CA ARG A 698 44.22 -14.12 -31.05
C ARG A 698 44.47 -15.58 -31.39
N THR A 699 45.73 -15.97 -31.44
CA THR A 699 46.09 -17.38 -31.50
C THR A 699 46.03 -17.93 -30.07
N ILE A 700 45.29 -19.03 -29.92
CA ILE A 700 45.05 -19.74 -28.68
C ILE A 700 45.46 -21.21 -28.89
N PRO A 701 45.78 -21.97 -27.82
CA PRO A 701 46.15 -23.38 -27.94
C PRO A 701 45.08 -24.23 -28.65
N ASP A 702 45.50 -25.32 -29.31
CA ASP A 702 44.59 -26.20 -30.06
C ASP A 702 43.66 -27.04 -29.16
N GLU A 703 44.08 -27.31 -27.91
CA GLU A 703 43.31 -28.07 -26.92
C GLU A 703 43.26 -27.32 -25.58
N GLY A 704 42.05 -27.20 -24.99
CA GLY A 704 41.82 -26.74 -23.63
C GLY A 704 41.87 -27.88 -22.60
N LEU A 705 41.78 -27.55 -21.31
CA LEU A 705 41.87 -28.52 -20.22
C LEU A 705 40.62 -29.39 -20.06
N ILE A 706 39.43 -28.82 -20.34
CA ILE A 706 38.15 -29.42 -19.98
C ILE A 706 37.26 -29.60 -21.20
N LEU A 707 37.18 -28.59 -22.05
CA LEU A 707 36.29 -28.59 -23.21
C LEU A 707 36.99 -29.02 -24.51
N GLY A 708 38.23 -29.51 -24.41
CA GLY A 708 39.02 -29.99 -25.54
C GLY A 708 39.10 -28.94 -26.64
N SER A 709 38.48 -29.20 -27.80
CA SER A 709 38.50 -28.31 -28.96
C SER A 709 37.71 -27.00 -28.80
N GLN A 710 36.92 -26.83 -27.73
CA GLN A 710 36.16 -25.60 -27.46
C GLN A 710 36.88 -24.66 -26.47
N ILE A 711 38.19 -24.49 -26.64
CA ILE A 711 39.02 -23.65 -25.76
C ILE A 711 38.53 -22.19 -25.65
N LEU A 712 37.98 -21.61 -26.72
CA LEU A 712 37.44 -20.25 -26.69
C LEU A 712 36.32 -20.11 -25.64
N LEU A 713 35.44 -21.11 -25.55
CA LEU A 713 34.37 -21.13 -24.55
C LEU A 713 34.95 -21.36 -23.16
N GLU A 714 35.97 -22.22 -23.03
CA GLU A 714 36.68 -22.47 -21.77
C GLU A 714 37.32 -21.19 -21.21
N LEU A 715 37.92 -20.35 -22.06
CA LEU A 715 38.49 -19.04 -21.68
C LEU A 715 37.41 -17.99 -21.37
N CYS A 716 36.22 -18.08 -21.97
CA CYS A 716 35.11 -17.17 -21.69
C CYS A 716 34.46 -17.46 -20.33
N ILE A 717 34.43 -18.72 -19.87
CA ILE A 717 33.75 -19.12 -18.63
C ILE A 717 34.31 -18.39 -17.39
N PRO A 718 35.63 -18.30 -17.16
CA PRO A 718 36.19 -17.49 -16.07
C PRO A 718 35.82 -16.01 -16.14
N ILE A 719 35.77 -15.43 -17.34
CA ILE A 719 35.38 -14.03 -17.55
C ILE A 719 33.89 -13.81 -17.22
N MET A 720 33.03 -14.76 -17.59
CA MET A 720 31.61 -14.75 -17.23
C MET A 720 31.41 -14.88 -15.72
N ALA A 721 32.12 -15.81 -15.07
CA ALA A 721 32.07 -16.02 -13.62
C ALA A 721 32.62 -14.82 -12.83
N LEU A 722 33.67 -14.17 -13.34
CA LEU A 722 34.19 -12.92 -12.80
C LEU A 722 33.16 -11.81 -12.83
N GLY A 723 32.53 -11.59 -13.98
CA GLY A 723 31.47 -10.60 -14.14
C GLY A 723 30.36 -10.84 -13.12
N PHE A 724 29.85 -12.08 -13.04
CA PHE A 724 28.81 -12.44 -12.09
C PHE A 724 29.22 -12.20 -10.63
N THR A 725 30.43 -12.60 -10.25
CA THR A 725 30.92 -12.42 -8.87
C THR A 725 31.14 -10.95 -8.54
N ALA A 726 31.68 -10.16 -9.47
CA ALA A 726 31.82 -8.71 -9.33
C ALA A 726 30.46 -8.01 -9.22
N MET A 727 29.44 -8.49 -9.93
CA MET A 727 28.06 -8.03 -9.77
C MET A 727 27.53 -8.31 -8.35
N MET A 728 27.85 -9.46 -7.75
CA MET A 728 27.48 -9.73 -6.35
C MET A 728 28.15 -8.75 -5.37
N PHE A 729 29.41 -8.37 -5.61
CA PHE A 729 30.08 -7.30 -4.86
C PHE A 729 29.40 -5.93 -5.05
N GLY A 730 28.99 -5.59 -6.27
CA GLY A 730 28.22 -4.37 -6.53
C GLY A 730 26.90 -4.35 -5.75
N LEU A 731 26.18 -5.48 -5.67
CA LEU A 731 24.98 -5.59 -4.82
C LEU A 731 25.28 -5.38 -3.32
N ILE A 732 26.43 -5.85 -2.81
CA ILE A 732 26.86 -5.57 -1.43
C ILE A 732 27.02 -4.06 -1.22
N ILE A 733 27.75 -3.39 -2.12
CA ILE A 733 27.96 -1.94 -2.05
C ILE A 733 26.59 -1.24 -2.07
N SER A 734 25.68 -1.65 -2.94
CA SER A 734 24.33 -1.08 -3.05
C SER A 734 23.50 -1.25 -1.76
N ALA A 735 23.64 -2.39 -1.08
CA ALA A 735 22.92 -2.68 0.16
C ALA A 735 23.48 -1.92 1.39
N LEU A 736 24.80 -1.66 1.41
CA LEU A 736 25.49 -1.00 2.51
C LEU A 736 25.34 0.52 2.50
N VAL A 737 25.37 1.11 1.31
CA VAL A 737 25.41 2.56 1.14
C VAL A 737 24.05 3.18 1.47
N LYS A 738 24.05 4.41 2.02
CA LYS A 738 22.83 5.17 2.32
C LYS A 738 22.39 6.12 1.19
N THR A 739 23.32 6.61 0.37
CA THR A 739 23.03 7.56 -0.73
C THR A 739 23.64 7.11 -2.06
N ALA A 740 22.89 7.25 -3.16
CA ALA A 740 23.34 6.77 -4.47
C ALA A 740 24.65 7.43 -4.93
N GLU A 741 24.94 8.65 -4.48
CA GLU A 741 26.17 9.39 -4.79
C GLU A 741 27.44 8.66 -4.35
N LYS A 742 27.41 7.98 -3.20
CA LYS A 742 28.57 7.26 -2.64
C LYS A 742 28.90 5.97 -3.40
N THR A 743 28.03 5.52 -4.30
CA THR A 743 28.24 4.27 -5.05
C THR A 743 29.38 4.36 -6.07
N MET A 744 29.54 5.51 -6.75
CA MET A 744 30.52 5.65 -7.83
C MET A 744 31.97 5.63 -7.30
N PRO A 745 32.33 6.38 -6.23
CA PRO A 745 33.67 6.30 -5.66
C PRO A 745 34.00 4.89 -5.13
N LEU A 746 33.02 4.21 -4.53
CA LEU A 746 33.21 2.83 -4.04
C LEU A 746 33.39 1.82 -5.19
N LEU A 747 32.69 2.00 -6.31
CA LEU A 747 32.92 1.22 -7.53
C LEU A 747 34.34 1.40 -8.05
N VAL A 748 34.83 2.64 -8.12
CA VAL A 748 36.19 2.94 -8.60
C VAL A 748 37.23 2.35 -7.66
N MET A 749 37.07 2.52 -6.35
CA MET A 749 37.96 1.92 -5.36
C MET A 749 37.96 0.38 -5.47
N PHE A 750 36.80 -0.24 -5.62
CA PHE A 750 36.69 -1.68 -5.88
C PHE A 750 37.47 -2.07 -7.13
N ALA A 751 37.26 -1.40 -8.26
CA ALA A 751 37.96 -1.69 -9.51
C ALA A 751 39.49 -1.57 -9.38
N ILE A 752 40.00 -0.52 -8.73
CA ILE A 752 41.45 -0.34 -8.49
C ILE A 752 42.02 -1.50 -7.68
N VAL A 753 41.35 -1.91 -6.61
CA VAL A 753 41.79 -3.06 -5.81
C VAL A 753 41.80 -4.34 -6.66
N GLN A 754 40.78 -4.56 -7.49
CA GLN A 754 40.73 -5.73 -8.37
C GLN A 754 41.88 -5.76 -9.39
N VAL A 755 42.30 -4.61 -9.91
CA VAL A 755 43.46 -4.49 -10.83
C VAL A 755 44.75 -4.93 -10.15
N VAL A 756 45.00 -4.40 -8.93
CA VAL A 756 46.25 -4.65 -8.18
C VAL A 756 46.41 -6.12 -7.81
N PHE A 757 45.33 -6.78 -7.40
CA PHE A 757 45.37 -8.15 -6.90
C PHE A 757 45.07 -9.22 -7.98
N THR A 758 45.12 -8.88 -9.27
CA THR A 758 44.95 -9.86 -10.36
C THR A 758 46.05 -10.92 -10.44
N GLY A 759 47.27 -10.58 -10.04
CA GLY A 759 48.48 -11.38 -10.28
C GLY A 759 49.16 -11.12 -11.63
N CYS A 760 48.56 -10.30 -12.52
CA CYS A 760 49.17 -9.95 -13.80
C CYS A 760 50.22 -8.81 -13.69
N LEU A 761 50.01 -7.87 -12.77
CA LEU A 761 50.90 -6.70 -12.60
C LEU A 761 52.08 -6.98 -11.68
N PHE A 762 51.86 -7.78 -10.64
CA PHE A 762 52.83 -8.12 -9.62
C PHE A 762 52.71 -9.60 -9.28
N PRO A 763 53.82 -10.33 -9.08
CA PRO A 763 53.77 -11.69 -8.56
C PRO A 763 53.23 -11.66 -7.13
N LEU A 764 52.17 -12.43 -6.86
CA LEU A 764 51.53 -12.47 -5.54
C LEU A 764 51.90 -13.74 -4.76
N ALA A 765 52.19 -14.84 -5.47
CA ALA A 765 52.60 -16.10 -4.84
C ALA A 765 53.89 -15.91 -4.02
N GLY A 766 53.91 -16.46 -2.80
CA GLY A 766 55.05 -16.36 -1.87
C GLY A 766 55.12 -15.08 -1.05
N SER A 767 54.29 -14.06 -1.32
CA SER A 767 54.22 -12.84 -0.52
C SER A 767 53.35 -13.04 0.73
N ILE A 768 53.96 -13.01 1.91
CA ILE A 768 53.24 -13.24 3.19
C ILE A 768 52.22 -12.12 3.42
N GLY A 769 50.96 -12.48 3.67
CA GLY A 769 49.84 -11.57 3.96
C GLY A 769 49.15 -11.03 2.70
N VAL A 770 49.92 -10.64 1.69
CA VAL A 770 49.39 -10.12 0.41
C VAL A 770 48.76 -11.25 -0.41
N ASN A 771 49.36 -12.43 -0.42
CA ASN A 771 48.83 -13.61 -1.10
C ASN A 771 47.46 -14.02 -0.52
N GLU A 772 47.32 -14.07 0.80
CA GLU A 772 46.08 -14.43 1.48
C GLU A 772 44.96 -13.40 1.23
N LEU A 773 45.30 -12.12 1.19
CA LEU A 773 44.36 -11.05 0.83
C LEU A 773 43.89 -11.16 -0.62
N SER A 774 44.76 -11.63 -1.53
CA SER A 774 44.40 -11.82 -2.94
C SER A 774 43.29 -12.85 -3.14
N TYR A 775 43.16 -13.85 -2.26
CA TYR A 775 42.12 -14.86 -2.33
C TYR A 775 40.70 -14.32 -2.07
N LEU A 776 40.57 -13.11 -1.52
CA LEU A 776 39.28 -12.44 -1.40
C LEU A 776 38.85 -11.73 -2.70
N MET A 777 39.75 -11.63 -3.69
CA MET A 777 39.53 -10.85 -4.91
C MET A 777 39.06 -11.78 -6.04
N PRO A 778 37.86 -11.57 -6.60
CA PRO A 778 37.37 -12.43 -7.69
C PRO A 778 38.26 -12.34 -8.95
N SER A 779 38.89 -11.19 -9.22
CA SER A 779 39.77 -11.06 -10.39
C SER A 779 40.96 -12.04 -10.33
N ARG A 780 41.49 -12.32 -9.14
CA ARG A 780 42.60 -13.26 -8.92
C ARG A 780 42.26 -14.67 -9.38
N TRP A 781 41.11 -15.17 -8.95
CA TRP A 781 40.64 -16.52 -9.27
C TRP A 781 40.24 -16.64 -10.75
N ALA A 782 39.64 -15.61 -11.34
CA ALA A 782 39.27 -15.65 -12.74
C ALA A 782 40.46 -15.61 -13.70
N VAL A 783 41.47 -14.78 -13.39
CA VAL A 783 42.74 -14.76 -14.13
C VAL A 783 43.49 -16.08 -13.92
N ALA A 784 43.45 -16.64 -12.72
CA ALA A 784 44.03 -17.96 -12.44
C ALA A 784 43.39 -19.07 -13.28
N ALA A 785 42.07 -19.16 -13.32
CA ALA A 785 41.37 -20.18 -14.12
C ALA A 785 41.67 -20.05 -15.61
N ALA A 786 41.64 -18.83 -16.17
CA ALA A 786 42.01 -18.61 -17.56
C ALA A 786 43.52 -18.87 -17.81
N GLY A 787 44.36 -18.56 -16.82
CA GLY A 787 45.79 -18.82 -16.83
C GLY A 787 46.14 -20.31 -16.73
N ALA A 788 45.34 -21.11 -16.01
CA ALA A 788 45.45 -22.55 -15.98
C ALA A 788 45.16 -23.11 -17.38
N THR A 789 44.11 -22.65 -18.06
CA THR A 789 43.82 -23.06 -19.46
C THR A 789 44.95 -22.68 -20.43
N LEU A 790 45.57 -21.50 -20.26
CA LEU A 790 46.67 -21.04 -21.14
C LEU A 790 48.07 -21.52 -20.72
N ASP A 791 48.22 -22.16 -19.55
CA ASP A 791 49.50 -22.50 -18.92
C ASP A 791 50.40 -21.27 -18.62
N PHE A 792 49.90 -20.41 -17.73
CA PHE A 792 50.58 -19.18 -17.34
C PHE A 792 51.96 -19.37 -16.71
N ASN A 793 52.20 -20.48 -16.02
CA ASN A 793 53.51 -20.80 -15.48
C ASN A 793 54.57 -21.03 -16.58
N GLN A 794 54.16 -21.42 -17.79
CA GLN A 794 55.04 -21.49 -18.96
C GLN A 794 55.06 -20.19 -19.78
N ILE A 795 53.93 -19.49 -19.89
CA ILE A 795 53.81 -18.22 -20.64
C ILE A 795 54.57 -17.08 -19.95
N SER A 796 54.54 -17.02 -18.62
CA SER A 796 55.23 -16.00 -17.82
C SER A 796 55.94 -16.66 -16.63
N PRO A 797 57.06 -17.36 -16.88
CA PRO A 797 57.73 -18.12 -15.84
C PRO A 797 58.29 -17.20 -14.74
N PRO A 798 58.26 -17.65 -13.46
CA PRO A 798 58.75 -16.85 -12.35
C PRO A 798 60.25 -16.60 -12.46
N ALA A 799 60.69 -15.47 -11.88
CA ALA A 799 62.09 -15.07 -11.83
C ALA A 799 62.94 -16.12 -11.10
N LYS A 800 64.27 -16.06 -11.31
CA LYS A 800 65.20 -17.04 -10.76
C LYS A 800 65.18 -16.99 -9.23
N GLY A 801 64.64 -18.03 -8.59
CA GLY A 801 64.51 -18.15 -7.13
C GLY A 801 63.06 -18.17 -6.63
N ASP A 802 62.10 -17.77 -7.46
CA ASP A 802 60.67 -17.78 -7.13
C ASP A 802 60.01 -19.10 -7.57
N SER A 803 59.06 -19.57 -6.76
CA SER A 803 58.26 -20.75 -7.09
C SER A 803 57.16 -20.44 -8.10
N ASN A 804 56.73 -21.45 -8.86
CA ASN A 804 55.52 -21.35 -9.68
C ASN A 804 54.31 -20.96 -8.83
N ASP A 805 53.36 -20.27 -9.45
CA ASP A 805 52.09 -19.96 -8.82
C ASP A 805 51.20 -21.22 -8.88
N PRO A 806 50.80 -21.78 -7.73
CA PRO A 806 49.98 -22.99 -7.71
C PRO A 806 48.59 -22.78 -8.34
N LEU A 807 48.10 -21.54 -8.38
CA LEU A 807 46.84 -21.22 -9.05
C LEU A 807 46.95 -21.19 -10.58
N TRP A 808 48.16 -21.20 -11.14
CA TRP A 808 48.39 -21.18 -12.58
C TRP A 808 48.80 -22.54 -13.14
N GLU A 809 48.73 -23.60 -12.34
CA GLU A 809 49.05 -24.95 -12.80
C GLU A 809 48.09 -25.40 -13.91
N HIS A 810 48.63 -25.86 -15.04
CA HIS A 810 47.85 -26.39 -16.17
C HIS A 810 47.26 -27.77 -15.83
N THR A 811 46.31 -27.80 -14.90
CA THR A 811 45.60 -29.00 -14.47
C THR A 811 44.11 -28.73 -14.29
N VAL A 812 43.29 -29.75 -14.52
CA VAL A 812 41.85 -29.69 -14.25
C VAL A 812 41.57 -29.41 -12.76
N GLY A 813 42.46 -29.86 -11.86
CA GLY A 813 42.38 -29.60 -10.43
C GLY A 813 42.49 -28.12 -10.09
N ALA A 814 43.51 -27.43 -10.62
CA ALA A 814 43.69 -25.99 -10.40
C ALA A 814 42.53 -25.18 -10.99
N TRP A 815 42.17 -25.42 -12.26
CA TRP A 815 41.05 -24.72 -12.90
C TRP A 815 39.73 -24.90 -12.14
N SER A 816 39.42 -26.12 -11.70
CA SER A 816 38.17 -26.40 -10.98
C SER A 816 38.14 -25.75 -9.60
N MET A 817 39.28 -25.73 -8.89
CA MET A 817 39.41 -25.02 -7.62
C MET A 817 39.12 -23.52 -7.79
N ASP A 818 39.71 -22.89 -8.81
CA ASP A 818 39.54 -21.46 -9.07
C ASP A 818 38.08 -21.10 -9.38
N MET A 819 37.43 -21.92 -10.21
CA MET A 819 36.03 -21.75 -10.55
C MET A 819 35.10 -21.97 -9.35
N VAL A 820 35.38 -22.97 -8.51
CA VAL A 820 34.64 -23.20 -7.26
C VAL A 820 34.82 -22.02 -6.31
N ALA A 821 36.04 -21.48 -6.18
CA ALA A 821 36.31 -20.33 -5.33
C ALA A 821 35.50 -19.10 -5.77
N LEU A 822 35.41 -18.82 -7.08
CA LEU A 822 34.55 -17.76 -7.62
C LEU A 822 33.07 -17.95 -7.24
N VAL A 823 32.54 -19.16 -7.42
CA VAL A 823 31.14 -19.47 -7.09
C VAL A 823 30.90 -19.31 -5.58
N VAL A 824 31.81 -19.80 -4.75
CA VAL A 824 31.75 -19.67 -3.28
C VAL A 824 31.77 -18.21 -2.85
N LEU A 825 32.66 -17.39 -3.43
CA LEU A 825 32.69 -15.95 -3.18
C LEU A 825 31.35 -15.30 -3.56
N GLY A 826 30.79 -15.63 -4.73
CA GLY A 826 29.48 -15.15 -5.16
C GLY A 826 28.35 -15.51 -4.18
N VAL A 827 28.33 -16.75 -3.67
CA VAL A 827 27.35 -17.22 -2.67
C VAL A 827 27.51 -16.48 -1.35
N ILE A 828 28.75 -16.34 -0.84
CA ILE A 828 29.06 -15.59 0.37
C ILE A 828 28.57 -14.14 0.23
N CYS A 829 28.84 -13.50 -0.91
CA CYS A 829 28.33 -12.17 -1.18
C CYS A 829 26.81 -12.10 -1.13
N GLY A 830 26.10 -13.08 -1.71
CA GLY A 830 24.65 -13.19 -1.64
C GLY A 830 24.11 -13.27 -0.21
N LEU A 831 24.78 -14.02 0.66
CA LEU A 831 24.43 -14.09 2.08
C LEU A 831 24.61 -12.75 2.79
N PHE A 832 25.69 -12.01 2.48
CA PHE A 832 25.91 -10.66 3.01
C PHE A 832 24.82 -9.68 2.54
N VAL A 833 24.47 -9.68 1.25
CA VAL A 833 23.40 -8.84 0.72
C VAL A 833 22.08 -9.15 1.42
N ALA A 834 21.73 -10.44 1.57
CA ALA A 834 20.53 -10.87 2.26
C ALA A 834 20.52 -10.40 3.74
N ARG A 835 21.67 -10.41 4.41
CA ARG A 835 21.82 -9.92 5.79
C ARG A 835 21.68 -8.39 5.87
N PHE A 836 22.28 -7.63 4.97
CA PHE A 836 22.18 -6.17 4.96
C PHE A 836 20.79 -5.67 4.60
N LEU A 837 20.08 -6.36 3.69
CA LEU A 837 18.69 -6.04 3.38
C LEU A 837 17.75 -6.17 4.59
N ARG A 838 18.07 -7.01 5.58
CA ARG A 838 17.27 -7.08 6.82
C ARG A 838 17.29 -5.76 7.61
N ARG A 839 18.37 -5.00 7.53
CA ARG A 839 18.52 -3.72 8.26
C ARG A 839 17.59 -2.63 7.73
N HIS A 840 17.00 -2.81 6.56
CA HIS A 840 16.11 -1.84 5.91
C HIS A 840 14.63 -2.22 6.02
N GLU A 841 14.26 -3.29 6.73
CA GLU A 841 12.83 -3.64 6.92
C GLU A 841 12.10 -2.63 7.82
N PRO A 842 10.75 -2.54 7.81
CA PRO A 842 10.01 -1.73 8.79
C PRO A 842 10.30 -2.17 10.23
N GLU A 843 10.29 -1.24 11.20
CA GLU A 843 10.62 -1.54 12.61
C GLU A 843 9.73 -2.65 13.21
N VAL A 844 8.44 -2.65 12.87
CA VAL A 844 7.46 -3.68 13.25
C VAL A 844 7.86 -5.09 12.76
N MET A 845 8.70 -5.17 11.72
CA MET A 845 9.18 -6.42 11.14
C MET A 845 10.64 -6.76 11.49
N ARG A 846 11.40 -5.82 12.11
CA ARG A 846 12.83 -5.96 12.39
C ARG A 846 13.13 -6.77 13.65
N LYS A 847 12.22 -6.83 14.62
CA LYS A 847 12.45 -7.46 15.92
C LYS A 847 11.94 -8.90 15.97
#